data_AF-A0A4S4LAD3-F1
#
_entry.id   AF-A0A4S4LAD3-F1
#
_cell.length_a   1.000
_cell.length_b   1.000
_cell.length_c   1.000
_cell.angle_alpha   90.00
_cell.angle_beta   90.00
_cell.angle_gamma   90.00
#
_symmetry.space_group_name_H-M   'P 1'
#
loop_
_entity.id
_entity.type
_entity.pdbx_description
1 polymer ?
#
loop_
_entity_poly.entity_id
_entity_poly.type
_entity_poly.pdbx_seq_one_letter_code
_entity_poly.pdbx_strand_id
1 'polypeptide(L)'
;MPQMDQTKYDTLQEDHEIFDLVSALEASEGKGTTFYSWLDVSPTATSQEISRAYRKKSVILHPDKNPGQKGAHERFARLGIIGKMLRNKEARERYDFFYKNGVPRWRGTGYYYSRYRPGLGSVLVFLIALSSGVHYVIQRINYKNDLARIDRFVSDARLAAWGAKMIPLEGRRKVRVNLGGRPYIDEDGNPVPGKQIDMVVEGNDVFILESDGSLLPLDNGAASPPSLKRTWFVAFVLSCIGKKEQKDAGDVDGQHPEDVVQPIAGNKKQRKAMKKAVKRAEGDGVEDSSSSEAASSGAVTPVDRAPKPVPRGPTMMAGGRRRKGVPRKLPEKKASEAEAAIVYPTPNRRVNTFNTSSSSSSPSSSVPAMTTSLEYRPDLLAPFLALDQGEKIQAEYVWIDGDGELRSKTTTVNKKVTDLSQLRQWDFDGSSTNQADGHDSDIYLRAAAIFKDPFRGGNNILVMSETYNSDGTPNKTNHRAAAKKIMEAAASEIPWFGLEQEYTLMGMDGRPYGWPVGGFPGPQGPYYCGAGAGKVFARDLIEAHYRACLYAGVNISGINAEVMPSQWEFQVGPCEGISMGDHLWMARYLLVRIAEQWGVKVSFHPKPLPGDWNGAGCHTNFSTKAMREQGGLDVIKKAIEKLSKRHNEHIAVYGSDNELRLTGRHETGHISQFSSGVANRGASIRIPRHVAHNGLGYLEDRRPASNIGKPCIIYKTHNTPVELGKLTDTQLKTLGVESKDDRKAALAAFKKAGYKPTGAAALAVGGSLATTSTAGAGPSRLGKKPSSRKRKRDDDLNEFLPDGPPDEGATLGSFEFKEVLDEESLRTKSAVVNRAPVMTAWATIVAERMGFKREEALSIASAYTEMNAISKGVSLGIFEQGKGKGMEIRKGESQPYVDLMGRRPVYTNRSSEWRALVKSEPVEPATAFAYVSRAFRQTLPFITGAMRLLAETFSPLELNEKGFGLYAEFRPEVDGWGKRAEMRCSTILSLRKVRSAGAEKTGSGDGKHEDVTIATAEENNNGDDENPTPKKAKNMTVEEYEALLDAEDDGLIYNGEF
;
A
#
# COMPACT_ATOMS: atom_id res chain seq x y z
N MET A 1 3.76 -12.47 50.73
CA MET A 1 3.56 -11.03 50.46
C MET A 1 2.79 -10.45 51.65
N PRO A 2 3.07 -9.22 52.10
CA PRO A 2 2.23 -8.56 53.10
C PRO A 2 0.89 -8.15 52.46
N GLN A 3 -0.20 -8.17 53.25
CA GLN A 3 -1.49 -7.65 52.80
C GLN A 3 -1.37 -6.14 52.57
N MET A 4 -1.79 -5.66 51.39
CA MET A 4 -1.98 -4.23 51.18
C MET A 4 -3.34 -3.81 51.69
N ASP A 5 -3.37 -2.63 52.32
CA ASP A 5 -4.53 -2.01 52.96
C ASP A 5 -5.68 -1.78 51.95
N GLN A 6 -6.85 -2.33 52.25
CA GLN A 6 -8.06 -2.23 51.43
C GLN A 6 -8.45 -0.76 51.15
N THR A 7 -8.26 0.12 52.14
CA THR A 7 -8.64 1.55 52.03
C THR A 7 -7.84 2.32 50.96
N LYS A 8 -6.65 1.81 50.58
CA LYS A 8 -5.84 2.35 49.48
C LYS A 8 -6.30 1.90 48.10
N TYR A 9 -7.14 0.88 47.99
CA TYR A 9 -7.71 0.46 46.71
C TYR A 9 -8.97 1.26 46.36
N ASP A 10 -9.89 1.42 47.32
CA ASP A 10 -11.13 2.17 47.11
C ASP A 10 -10.86 3.64 46.72
N THR A 11 -9.92 4.29 47.42
CA THR A 11 -9.49 5.67 47.12
C THR A 11 -8.89 5.82 45.71
N LEU A 12 -8.12 4.84 45.26
CA LEU A 12 -7.56 4.80 43.90
C LEU A 12 -8.63 4.60 42.82
N GLN A 13 -9.70 3.85 43.11
CA GLN A 13 -10.79 3.61 42.17
C GLN A 13 -11.63 4.87 41.95
N GLU A 14 -12.01 5.58 43.01
CA GLU A 14 -12.77 6.83 42.93
C GLU A 14 -11.99 7.94 42.20
N ASP A 15 -10.67 8.03 42.41
CA ASP A 15 -9.80 8.99 41.70
C ASP A 15 -9.74 8.68 40.19
N HIS A 16 -9.72 7.40 39.79
CA HIS A 16 -9.80 7.00 38.38
C HIS A 16 -11.12 7.39 37.71
N GLU A 17 -12.26 7.30 38.41
CA GLU A 17 -13.55 7.78 37.89
C GLU A 17 -13.50 9.29 37.58
N ILE A 18 -12.87 10.09 38.46
CA ILE A 18 -12.67 11.52 38.23
C ILE A 18 -11.82 11.76 36.98
N PHE A 19 -10.72 11.02 36.79
CA PHE A 19 -9.82 11.20 35.64
C PHE A 19 -10.48 10.83 34.31
N ASP A 20 -11.23 9.73 34.26
CA ASP A 20 -11.97 9.32 33.06
C ASP A 20 -13.11 10.30 32.74
N LEU A 21 -13.81 10.85 33.76
CA LEU A 21 -14.85 11.87 33.56
C LEU A 21 -14.29 13.20 33.05
N VAL A 22 -13.15 13.68 33.58
CA VAL A 22 -12.47 14.87 33.05
C VAL A 22 -12.04 14.64 31.60
N SER A 23 -11.41 13.50 31.32
CA SER A 23 -10.97 13.13 29.96
C SER A 23 -12.15 13.04 28.98
N ALA A 24 -13.27 12.45 29.40
CA ALA A 24 -14.48 12.34 28.60
C ALA A 24 -15.17 13.70 28.38
N LEU A 25 -15.09 14.63 29.34
CA LEU A 25 -15.64 15.97 29.22
C LEU A 25 -14.81 16.84 28.26
N GLU A 26 -13.48 16.84 28.40
CA GLU A 26 -12.58 17.52 27.46
C GLU A 26 -12.76 17.02 26.02
N ALA A 27 -13.00 15.71 25.86
CA ALA A 27 -13.22 15.10 24.55
C ALA A 27 -14.57 15.48 23.90
N SER A 28 -15.61 15.81 24.68
CA SER A 28 -16.93 16.17 24.13
C SER A 28 -17.20 17.67 24.04
N GLU A 29 -16.60 18.50 24.91
CA GLU A 29 -16.89 19.94 25.00
C GLU A 29 -15.66 20.81 24.68
N GLY A 30 -14.46 20.23 24.66
CA GLY A 30 -13.19 20.92 24.34
C GLY A 30 -12.18 20.91 25.50
N LYS A 31 -10.89 20.93 25.15
CA LYS A 31 -9.78 20.96 26.12
C LYS A 31 -9.88 22.19 27.04
N GLY A 32 -9.63 22.00 28.33
CA GLY A 32 -9.82 23.02 29.36
C GLY A 32 -11.23 23.10 29.95
N THR A 33 -12.19 22.27 29.50
CA THR A 33 -13.55 22.28 30.07
C THR A 33 -13.59 21.59 31.44
N THR A 34 -13.84 22.39 32.48
CA THR A 34 -13.95 21.94 33.88
C THR A 34 -15.38 21.54 34.25
N PHE A 35 -15.56 20.81 35.35
CA PHE A 35 -16.91 20.49 35.86
C PHE A 35 -17.68 21.75 36.30
N TYR A 36 -16.98 22.78 36.80
CA TYR A 36 -17.58 24.05 37.21
C TYR A 36 -18.01 24.90 36.02
N SER A 37 -17.12 25.11 35.04
CA SER A 37 -17.43 25.83 33.80
C SER A 37 -18.52 25.10 32.99
N TRP A 38 -18.56 23.76 33.04
CA TRP A 38 -19.62 23.00 32.36
C TRP A 38 -20.95 22.97 33.13
N LEU A 39 -21.01 23.37 34.40
CA LEU A 39 -22.27 23.65 35.12
C LEU A 39 -22.64 25.14 35.16
N ASP A 40 -21.84 26.02 34.53
CA ASP A 40 -22.01 27.48 34.56
C ASP A 40 -22.01 28.08 35.99
N VAL A 41 -21.13 27.56 36.87
CA VAL A 41 -21.00 27.98 38.28
C VAL A 41 -19.54 28.28 38.66
N SER A 42 -19.35 29.11 39.69
CA SER A 42 -18.05 29.35 40.30
C SER A 42 -17.53 28.09 41.03
N PRO A 43 -16.20 27.83 41.07
CA PRO A 43 -15.60 26.86 41.98
C PRO A 43 -15.92 27.12 43.47
N THR A 44 -16.28 28.36 43.84
CA THR A 44 -16.72 28.74 45.20
C THR A 44 -18.21 28.53 45.46
N ALA A 45 -19.00 28.08 44.48
CA ALA A 45 -20.46 27.98 44.60
C ALA A 45 -20.90 26.97 45.68
N THR A 46 -22.00 27.29 46.38
CA THR A 46 -22.60 26.43 47.40
C THR A 46 -23.27 25.21 46.79
N SER A 47 -23.45 24.14 47.58
CA SER A 47 -24.16 22.93 47.14
C SER A 47 -25.62 23.20 46.74
N GLN A 48 -26.24 24.27 47.26
CA GLN A 48 -27.58 24.70 46.83
C GLN A 48 -27.55 25.32 45.43
N GLU A 49 -26.56 26.15 45.10
CA GLU A 49 -26.41 26.78 43.78
C GLU A 49 -26.05 25.74 42.72
N ILE A 50 -25.13 24.81 43.02
CA ILE A 50 -24.82 23.66 42.16
C ILE A 50 -26.10 22.83 41.91
N SER A 51 -26.94 22.64 42.94
CA SER A 51 -28.23 21.94 42.81
C SER A 51 -29.31 22.75 42.07
N ARG A 52 -29.16 24.07 41.89
CA ARG A 52 -30.02 24.90 41.01
C ARG A 52 -29.50 24.86 39.57
N ALA A 53 -28.19 25.01 39.38
CA ALA A 53 -27.52 24.96 38.07
C ALA A 53 -27.70 23.60 37.39
N TYR A 54 -27.50 22.50 38.12
CA TYR A 54 -27.78 21.14 37.64
C TYR A 54 -29.22 20.99 37.12
N ARG A 55 -30.22 21.49 37.87
CA ARG A 55 -31.63 21.45 37.46
C ARG A 55 -31.93 22.31 36.23
N LYS A 56 -31.26 23.47 36.09
CA LYS A 56 -31.37 24.30 34.88
C LYS A 56 -30.77 23.57 33.67
N LYS A 57 -29.58 22.97 33.81
CA LYS A 57 -28.84 22.35 32.70
C LYS A 57 -29.38 20.96 32.32
N SER A 58 -29.95 20.20 33.25
CA SER A 58 -30.60 18.91 32.95
C SER A 58 -31.88 19.08 32.14
N VAL A 59 -32.65 20.16 32.37
CA VAL A 59 -33.82 20.50 31.54
C VAL A 59 -33.42 20.95 30.13
N ILE A 60 -32.23 21.54 29.96
CA ILE A 60 -31.68 21.93 28.65
C ILE A 60 -31.13 20.70 27.90
N LEU A 61 -30.40 19.82 28.58
CA LEU A 61 -29.74 18.64 27.99
C LEU A 61 -30.61 17.36 27.99
N HIS A 62 -31.90 17.46 28.34
CA HIS A 62 -32.78 16.29 28.40
C HIS A 62 -32.91 15.61 27.01
N PRO A 63 -32.77 14.29 26.89
CA PRO A 63 -32.87 13.59 25.60
C PRO A 63 -34.17 13.89 24.84
N ASP A 64 -35.31 13.83 25.54
CA ASP A 64 -36.65 14.07 24.97
C ASP A 64 -36.85 15.48 24.40
N LYS A 65 -36.05 16.46 24.86
CA LYS A 65 -36.06 17.84 24.35
C LYS A 65 -35.03 18.08 23.25
N ASN A 66 -34.12 17.13 23.02
CA ASN A 66 -33.08 17.18 21.99
C ASN A 66 -33.12 15.94 21.05
N PRO A 67 -34.31 15.49 20.57
CA PRO A 67 -34.40 14.27 19.77
C PRO A 67 -33.63 14.43 18.45
N GLY A 68 -32.66 13.55 18.23
CA GLY A 68 -31.81 13.54 17.03
C GLY A 68 -30.42 14.16 17.19
N GLN A 69 -30.06 14.76 18.34
CA GLN A 69 -28.66 15.10 18.62
C GLN A 69 -27.85 13.84 18.96
N LYS A 70 -26.75 13.59 18.22
CA LYS A 70 -25.81 12.51 18.56
C LYS A 70 -25.23 12.74 19.96
N GLY A 71 -25.17 11.68 20.77
CA GLY A 71 -24.59 11.73 22.12
C GLY A 71 -25.46 12.39 23.20
N ALA A 72 -26.73 12.76 22.93
CA ALA A 72 -27.60 13.43 23.91
C ALA A 72 -27.76 12.63 25.23
N HIS A 73 -27.99 11.32 25.14
CA HIS A 73 -28.07 10.43 26.32
C HIS A 73 -26.75 10.38 27.10
N GLU A 74 -25.59 10.35 26.41
CA GLU A 74 -24.29 10.34 27.08
C GLU A 74 -23.98 11.66 27.79
N ARG A 75 -24.27 12.81 27.15
CA ARG A 75 -24.10 14.13 27.77
C ARG A 75 -25.00 14.29 28.99
N PHE A 76 -26.24 13.77 28.94
CA PHE A 76 -27.15 13.73 30.08
C PHE A 76 -26.66 12.80 31.20
N ALA A 77 -26.13 11.62 30.88
CA ALA A 77 -25.55 10.69 31.86
C ALA A 77 -24.31 11.30 32.55
N ARG A 78 -23.39 11.90 31.78
CA ARG A 78 -22.22 12.63 32.30
C ARG A 78 -22.64 13.79 33.22
N LEU A 79 -23.70 14.52 32.87
CA LEU A 79 -24.28 15.57 33.72
C LEU A 79 -24.77 15.00 35.07
N GLY A 80 -25.44 13.85 35.05
CA GLY A 80 -25.88 13.15 36.27
C GLY A 80 -24.72 12.78 37.20
N ILE A 81 -23.62 12.25 36.64
CA ILE A 81 -22.45 11.81 37.42
C ILE A 81 -21.64 13.01 37.94
N ILE A 82 -21.32 14.00 37.10
CA ILE A 82 -20.63 15.23 37.51
C ILE A 82 -21.46 16.00 38.54
N GLY A 83 -22.79 16.05 38.34
CA GLY A 83 -23.74 16.60 39.31
C GLY A 83 -23.83 15.79 40.60
N LYS A 84 -23.53 14.49 40.63
CA LYS A 84 -23.39 13.68 41.86
C LYS A 84 -22.09 14.03 42.59
N MET A 85 -20.96 14.03 41.87
CA MET A 85 -19.64 14.34 42.43
C MET A 85 -19.58 15.73 43.07
N LEU A 86 -20.00 16.78 42.38
CA LEU A 86 -19.96 18.16 42.90
C LEU A 86 -20.99 18.45 44.03
N ARG A 87 -21.89 17.51 44.34
CA ARG A 87 -22.79 17.60 45.51
C ARG A 87 -22.29 16.81 46.73
N ASN A 88 -21.45 15.78 46.54
CA ASN A 88 -20.76 15.13 47.65
C ASN A 88 -19.55 15.99 48.04
N LYS A 89 -19.41 16.30 49.34
CA LYS A 89 -18.31 17.11 49.86
C LYS A 89 -16.95 16.46 49.57
N GLU A 90 -16.81 15.17 49.83
CA GLU A 90 -15.54 14.44 49.72
C GLU A 90 -15.08 14.31 48.27
N ALA A 91 -15.98 13.91 47.36
CA ALA A 91 -15.69 13.81 45.93
C ALA A 91 -15.40 15.19 45.31
N ARG A 92 -16.05 16.26 45.79
CA ARG A 92 -15.73 17.64 45.40
C ARG A 92 -14.33 18.05 45.89
N GLU A 93 -13.97 17.75 47.14
CA GLU A 93 -12.65 18.10 47.69
C GLU A 93 -11.51 17.37 46.95
N ARG A 94 -11.69 16.10 46.54
CA ARG A 94 -10.74 15.42 45.65
C ARG A 94 -10.72 16.01 44.23
N TYR A 95 -11.87 16.36 43.65
CA TYR A 95 -11.91 17.05 42.37
C TYR A 95 -11.19 18.42 42.43
N ASP A 96 -11.40 19.20 43.49
CA ASP A 96 -10.73 20.49 43.71
C ASP A 96 -9.21 20.34 43.90
N PHE A 97 -8.74 19.23 44.45
CA PHE A 97 -7.32 18.89 44.51
C PHE A 97 -6.73 18.66 43.10
N PHE A 98 -7.37 17.81 42.27
CA PHE A 98 -6.88 17.55 40.91
C PHE A 98 -7.10 18.73 39.94
N TYR A 99 -8.11 19.57 40.19
CA TYR A 99 -8.34 20.81 39.44
C TYR A 99 -7.22 21.83 39.68
N LYS A 100 -6.67 21.90 40.91
CA LYS A 100 -5.54 22.79 41.25
C LYS A 100 -4.18 22.22 40.86
N ASN A 101 -3.96 20.92 41.05
CA ASN A 101 -2.65 20.27 40.87
C ASN A 101 -2.45 19.61 39.48
N GLY A 102 -3.53 19.47 38.70
CA GLY A 102 -3.54 18.77 37.41
C GLY A 102 -3.88 17.29 37.52
N VAL A 103 -4.46 16.74 36.45
CA VAL A 103 -4.87 15.33 36.35
C VAL A 103 -3.72 14.45 35.83
N PRO A 104 -3.35 13.34 36.51
CA PRO A 104 -2.34 12.41 36.03
C PRO A 104 -2.74 11.67 34.74
N ARG A 105 -1.81 11.53 33.79
CA ARG A 105 -2.02 10.70 32.59
C ARG A 105 -1.83 9.21 32.91
N TRP A 106 -2.90 8.56 33.37
CA TRP A 106 -2.91 7.14 33.75
C TRP A 106 -2.83 6.17 32.55
N ARG A 107 -3.53 6.46 31.44
CA ARG A 107 -3.64 5.55 30.29
C ARG A 107 -2.41 5.62 29.37
N GLY A 108 -1.45 4.72 29.54
CA GLY A 108 -0.35 4.48 28.60
C GLY A 108 0.91 3.83 29.19
N THR A 109 1.80 3.30 28.35
CA THR A 109 3.07 2.67 28.75
C THR A 109 3.99 3.61 29.55
N GLY A 110 3.82 4.93 29.39
CA GLY A 110 4.53 5.95 30.17
C GLY A 110 4.37 5.84 31.69
N TYR A 111 3.28 5.23 32.19
CA TYR A 111 3.09 5.01 33.63
C TYR A 111 4.13 4.02 34.21
N TYR A 112 4.54 3.01 33.44
CA TYR A 112 5.62 2.11 33.85
C TYR A 112 6.98 2.83 33.83
N TYR A 113 7.26 3.62 32.79
CA TYR A 113 8.53 4.37 32.66
C TYR A 113 8.70 5.50 33.69
N SER A 114 7.61 6.10 34.19
CA SER A 114 7.70 7.15 35.21
C SER A 114 7.97 6.60 36.60
N ARG A 115 7.43 5.41 36.93
CA ARG A 115 7.54 4.78 38.26
C ARG A 115 8.67 3.76 38.38
N TYR A 116 9.03 3.08 37.29
CA TYR A 116 10.18 2.20 37.19
C TYR A 116 11.15 2.80 36.17
N ARG A 117 12.18 3.51 36.65
CA ARG A 117 13.35 3.87 35.84
C ARG A 117 14.35 2.72 35.94
N PRO A 118 14.40 1.76 34.99
CA PRO A 118 15.43 0.73 35.02
C PRO A 118 16.80 1.42 34.90
N GLY A 119 17.65 1.26 35.92
CA GLY A 119 19.01 1.78 35.88
C GLY A 119 19.81 1.15 34.74
N LEU A 120 20.88 1.81 34.31
CA LEU A 120 21.70 1.37 33.17
C LEU A 120 22.08 -0.13 33.26
N GLY A 121 22.39 -0.61 34.47
CA GLY A 121 22.68 -2.02 34.74
C GLY A 121 21.52 -2.99 34.47
N SER A 122 20.27 -2.68 34.86
CA SER A 122 19.15 -3.58 34.61
C SER A 122 18.69 -3.57 33.16
N VAL A 123 18.83 -2.44 32.45
CA VAL A 123 18.69 -2.39 30.99
C VAL A 123 19.76 -3.25 30.31
N LEU A 124 21.02 -3.14 30.75
CA LEU A 124 22.13 -3.93 30.20
C LEU A 124 21.92 -5.44 30.41
N VAL A 125 21.54 -5.86 31.63
CA VAL A 125 21.24 -7.27 31.95
C VAL A 125 20.08 -7.80 31.10
N PHE A 126 19.02 -7.01 30.89
CA PHE A 126 17.91 -7.40 30.02
C PHE A 126 18.36 -7.58 28.56
N LEU A 127 19.15 -6.66 28.00
CA LEU A 127 19.68 -6.76 26.64
C LEU A 127 20.70 -7.92 26.48
N ILE A 128 21.49 -8.21 27.52
CA ILE A 128 22.39 -9.35 27.58
C ILE A 128 21.60 -10.67 27.57
N ALA A 129 20.55 -10.78 28.39
CA ALA A 129 19.69 -11.95 28.43
C ALA A 129 18.95 -12.16 27.10
N LEU A 130 18.37 -11.10 26.53
CA LEU A 130 17.66 -11.14 25.25
C LEU A 130 18.58 -11.55 24.09
N SER A 131 19.75 -10.92 23.96
CA SER A 131 20.71 -11.23 22.89
C SER A 131 21.35 -12.62 23.05
N SER A 132 21.57 -13.09 24.29
CA SER A 132 22.05 -14.45 24.56
C SER A 132 20.98 -15.49 24.23
N GLY A 133 19.71 -15.21 24.52
CA GLY A 133 18.56 -16.04 24.13
C GLY A 133 18.40 -16.15 22.61
N VAL A 134 18.47 -15.01 21.89
CA VAL A 134 18.45 -15.00 20.41
C VAL A 134 19.63 -15.78 19.84
N HIS A 135 20.84 -15.61 20.37
CA HIS A 135 22.01 -16.40 19.94
C HIS A 135 21.84 -17.90 20.24
N TYR A 136 21.28 -18.29 21.38
CA TYR A 136 20.97 -19.70 21.67
C TYR A 136 19.94 -20.29 20.69
N VAL A 137 18.92 -19.52 20.28
CA VAL A 137 17.98 -19.93 19.22
C VAL A 137 18.68 -20.11 17.88
N ILE A 138 19.59 -19.20 17.50
CA ILE A 138 20.41 -19.33 16.29
C ILE A 138 21.29 -20.59 16.35
N GLN A 139 21.95 -20.87 17.49
CA GLN A 139 22.73 -22.10 17.66
C GLN A 139 21.86 -23.36 17.52
N ARG A 140 20.62 -23.35 18.05
CA ARG A 140 19.67 -24.46 17.93
C ARG A 140 19.19 -24.67 16.49
N ILE A 141 19.04 -23.59 15.71
CA ILE A 141 18.70 -23.65 14.28
C ILE A 141 19.88 -24.18 13.47
N ASN A 142 21.09 -23.66 13.70
CA ASN A 142 22.30 -24.10 13.00
C ASN A 142 22.59 -25.58 13.26
N TYR A 143 22.56 -26.03 14.52
CA TYR A 143 22.73 -27.44 14.88
C TYR A 143 21.77 -28.37 14.12
N LYS A 144 20.47 -27.99 14.01
CA LYS A 144 19.50 -28.74 13.19
C LYS A 144 19.84 -28.73 11.70
N ASN A 145 20.29 -27.60 11.15
CA ASN A 145 20.67 -27.46 9.75
C ASN A 145 21.97 -28.20 9.40
N ASP A 146 22.88 -28.34 10.37
CA ASP A 146 24.18 -28.99 10.21
C ASP A 146 24.04 -30.52 10.33
N LEU A 147 23.26 -31.03 11.30
CA LEU A 147 22.83 -32.45 11.33
C LEU A 147 22.14 -32.83 10.01
N ALA A 148 21.11 -32.10 9.63
CA ALA A 148 20.38 -32.33 8.37
C ALA A 148 21.21 -32.05 7.09
N ARG A 149 22.49 -31.69 7.21
CA ARG A 149 23.48 -31.67 6.11
C ARG A 149 24.41 -32.89 6.18
N ILE A 150 24.85 -33.28 7.36
CA ILE A 150 25.59 -34.52 7.62
C ILE A 150 24.79 -35.72 7.12
N ASP A 151 23.51 -35.84 7.50
CA ASP A 151 22.61 -36.92 7.08
C ASP A 151 22.57 -37.08 5.55
N ARG A 152 22.57 -35.96 4.81
CA ARG A 152 22.55 -35.95 3.35
C ARG A 152 23.89 -36.40 2.77
N PHE A 153 25.01 -35.87 3.26
CA PHE A 153 26.33 -36.26 2.77
C PHE A 153 26.65 -37.73 3.08
N VAL A 154 26.23 -38.25 4.23
CA VAL A 154 26.32 -39.68 4.56
C VAL A 154 25.42 -40.51 3.63
N SER A 155 24.20 -40.05 3.35
CA SER A 155 23.28 -40.73 2.42
C SER A 155 23.79 -40.74 0.98
N ASP A 156 24.25 -39.60 0.47
CA ASP A 156 24.81 -39.45 -0.89
C ASP A 156 26.09 -40.28 -1.05
N ALA A 157 26.97 -40.30 -0.03
CA ALA A 157 28.17 -41.14 -0.02
C ALA A 157 27.83 -42.63 -0.05
N ARG A 158 26.90 -43.10 0.81
CA ARG A 158 26.43 -44.49 0.83
C ARG A 158 25.75 -44.90 -0.48
N LEU A 159 24.91 -44.03 -1.05
CA LEU A 159 24.21 -44.29 -2.30
C LEU A 159 25.18 -44.38 -3.49
N ALA A 160 26.25 -43.57 -3.51
CA ALA A 160 27.32 -43.68 -4.51
C ALA A 160 28.32 -44.84 -4.23
N ALA A 161 28.42 -45.34 -2.99
CA ALA A 161 29.20 -46.54 -2.65
C ALA A 161 28.48 -47.85 -3.01
N TRP A 162 27.19 -47.97 -2.67
CA TRP A 162 26.42 -49.22 -2.67
C TRP A 162 25.29 -49.26 -3.71
N GLY A 163 24.98 -48.13 -4.36
CA GLY A 163 23.90 -48.01 -5.32
C GLY A 163 22.50 -48.07 -4.69
N ALA A 164 21.47 -48.03 -5.54
CA ALA A 164 20.07 -47.90 -5.13
C ALA A 164 19.49 -49.07 -4.30
N LYS A 165 20.27 -50.12 -4.01
CA LYS A 165 19.88 -51.21 -3.09
C LYS A 165 20.45 -51.07 -1.68
N MET A 166 21.42 -50.19 -1.46
CA MET A 166 21.99 -49.88 -0.13
C MET A 166 22.49 -51.10 0.68
N ILE A 167 22.89 -52.18 0.01
CA ILE A 167 23.47 -53.37 0.65
C ILE A 167 24.98 -53.14 0.80
N PRO A 168 25.54 -53.05 2.02
CA PRO A 168 26.99 -52.97 2.20
C PRO A 168 27.64 -54.29 1.77
N LEU A 169 28.67 -54.20 0.95
CA LEU A 169 29.53 -55.33 0.57
C LEU A 169 30.85 -55.19 1.32
N GLU A 170 31.52 -56.31 1.64
CA GLU A 170 32.80 -56.28 2.34
C GLU A 170 33.87 -55.53 1.53
N GLY A 171 34.47 -54.50 2.14
CA GLY A 171 35.55 -53.70 1.55
C GLY A 171 35.34 -52.18 1.64
N ARG A 172 36.45 -51.43 1.57
CA ARG A 172 36.47 -49.96 1.56
C ARG A 172 36.23 -49.42 0.15
N ARG A 173 35.37 -48.41 0.00
CA ARG A 173 35.12 -47.71 -1.28
C ARG A 173 35.42 -46.22 -1.16
N LYS A 174 36.31 -45.71 -2.01
CA LYS A 174 36.54 -44.27 -2.16
C LYS A 174 35.50 -43.68 -3.12
N VAL A 175 34.81 -42.63 -2.68
CA VAL A 175 33.65 -42.02 -3.34
C VAL A 175 33.85 -40.50 -3.37
N ARG A 176 33.32 -39.81 -4.39
CA ARG A 176 33.41 -38.35 -4.48
C ARG A 176 32.02 -37.72 -4.41
N VAL A 177 31.81 -36.82 -3.45
CA VAL A 177 30.51 -36.18 -3.16
C VAL A 177 30.62 -34.67 -3.39
N ASN A 178 29.55 -34.06 -3.90
CA ASN A 178 29.46 -32.63 -4.21
C ASN A 178 28.78 -31.88 -3.06
N LEU A 179 29.45 -30.89 -2.45
CA LEU A 179 28.92 -30.14 -1.30
C LEU A 179 27.99 -28.99 -1.70
N GLY A 180 27.82 -28.76 -3.00
CA GLY A 180 27.02 -27.67 -3.53
C GLY A 180 27.89 -26.49 -3.99
N GLY A 181 27.46 -25.93 -5.10
CA GLY A 181 28.15 -24.89 -5.85
C GLY A 181 27.72 -25.05 -7.31
N ARG A 182 27.25 -23.97 -7.93
CA ARG A 182 26.95 -24.01 -9.37
C ARG A 182 28.29 -24.13 -10.11
N PRO A 183 28.40 -24.95 -11.17
CA PRO A 183 29.48 -24.79 -12.13
C PRO A 183 29.48 -23.35 -12.62
N TYR A 184 30.65 -22.73 -12.69
CA TYR A 184 30.83 -21.42 -13.29
C TYR A 184 31.95 -21.52 -14.31
N ILE A 185 31.92 -20.62 -15.29
CA ILE A 185 32.96 -20.53 -16.31
C ILE A 185 33.94 -19.45 -15.82
N ASP A 186 35.24 -19.73 -15.86
CA ASP A 186 36.27 -18.75 -15.53
C ASP A 186 36.46 -17.71 -16.64
N GLU A 187 37.27 -16.67 -16.39
CA GLU A 187 37.50 -15.58 -17.36
C GLU A 187 38.21 -16.07 -18.64
N ASP A 188 38.85 -17.25 -18.59
CA ASP A 188 39.50 -17.93 -19.71
C ASP A 188 38.55 -18.90 -20.48
N GLY A 189 37.28 -19.01 -20.05
CA GLY A 189 36.25 -19.80 -20.75
C GLY A 189 36.13 -21.26 -20.33
N ASN A 190 36.81 -21.71 -19.27
CA ASN A 190 36.81 -23.11 -18.84
C ASN A 190 35.71 -23.39 -17.79
N PRO A 191 35.01 -24.55 -17.88
CA PRO A 191 33.95 -24.90 -16.93
C PRO A 191 34.54 -25.44 -15.62
N VAL A 192 34.55 -24.63 -14.56
CA VAL A 192 35.01 -25.01 -13.22
C VAL A 192 33.91 -25.79 -12.48
N PRO A 193 34.14 -27.06 -12.07
CA PRO A 193 33.17 -27.83 -11.30
C PRO A 193 32.91 -27.26 -9.89
N GLY A 194 31.69 -27.47 -9.37
CA GLY A 194 31.37 -27.18 -7.97
C GLY A 194 32.21 -28.00 -6.98
N LYS A 195 32.37 -27.50 -5.74
CA LYS A 195 33.27 -28.11 -4.74
C LYS A 195 32.90 -29.56 -4.42
N GLN A 196 33.82 -30.46 -4.76
CA GLN A 196 33.75 -31.89 -4.47
C GLN A 196 34.76 -32.24 -3.36
N ILE A 197 34.42 -33.21 -2.50
CA ILE A 197 35.33 -33.85 -1.54
C ILE A 197 35.38 -35.35 -1.82
N ASP A 198 36.59 -35.90 -1.67
CA ASP A 198 36.83 -37.33 -1.65
C ASP A 198 36.51 -37.88 -0.25
N MET A 199 35.67 -38.91 -0.19
CA MET A 199 35.20 -39.58 1.02
C MET A 199 35.50 -41.09 0.92
N VAL A 200 35.52 -41.79 2.03
CA VAL A 200 35.68 -43.26 2.09
C VAL A 200 34.49 -43.85 2.83
N VAL A 201 33.88 -44.89 2.26
CA VAL A 201 32.78 -45.64 2.89
C VAL A 201 33.27 -47.05 3.22
N GLU A 202 33.02 -47.49 4.46
CA GLU A 202 33.35 -48.82 4.96
C GLU A 202 32.14 -49.40 5.70
N GLY A 203 31.49 -50.39 5.08
CA GLY A 203 30.20 -50.89 5.56
C GLY A 203 29.15 -49.76 5.63
N ASN A 204 28.74 -49.42 6.85
CA ASN A 204 27.81 -48.31 7.11
C ASN A 204 28.53 -46.96 7.35
N ASP A 205 29.81 -46.95 7.72
CA ASP A 205 30.49 -45.75 8.19
C ASP A 205 31.11 -44.95 7.04
N VAL A 206 31.13 -43.64 7.21
CA VAL A 206 31.56 -42.67 6.18
C VAL A 206 32.63 -41.77 6.78
N PHE A 207 33.76 -41.66 6.09
CA PHE A 207 34.93 -40.90 6.51
C PHE A 207 35.25 -39.82 5.47
N ILE A 208 35.67 -38.64 5.94
CA ILE A 208 36.31 -37.62 5.10
C ILE A 208 37.80 -37.96 5.01
N LEU A 209 38.35 -37.92 3.79
CA LEU A 209 39.78 -38.10 3.54
C LEU A 209 40.46 -36.73 3.52
N GLU A 210 41.31 -36.42 4.50
CA GLU A 210 42.10 -35.19 4.50
C GLU A 210 43.39 -35.33 3.65
N SER A 211 44.05 -34.21 3.39
CA SER A 211 45.22 -34.14 2.48
C SER A 211 46.49 -34.83 3.01
N ASP A 212 46.51 -35.20 4.28
CA ASP A 212 47.56 -36.01 4.92
C ASP A 212 47.29 -37.53 4.82
N GLY A 213 46.11 -37.93 4.33
CA GLY A 213 45.66 -39.32 4.26
C GLY A 213 44.91 -39.81 5.51
N SER A 214 44.64 -38.94 6.49
CA SER A 214 43.83 -39.28 7.65
C SER A 214 42.34 -39.46 7.30
N LEU A 215 41.64 -40.27 8.11
CA LEU A 215 40.22 -40.59 7.93
C LEU A 215 39.42 -40.05 9.12
N LEU A 216 38.74 -38.93 8.93
CA LEU A 216 37.86 -38.34 9.95
C LEU A 216 36.44 -38.94 9.83
N PRO A 217 35.91 -39.60 10.88
CA PRO A 217 34.54 -40.13 10.84
C PRO A 217 33.53 -38.99 10.75
N LEU A 218 32.58 -39.09 9.81
CA LEU A 218 31.50 -38.13 9.63
C LEU A 218 30.26 -38.59 10.43
N ASP A 219 30.30 -38.36 11.73
CA ASP A 219 29.27 -38.77 12.68
C ASP A 219 28.41 -37.59 13.19
N ASN A 220 27.44 -37.89 14.06
CA ASN A 220 26.62 -36.87 14.71
C ASN A 220 27.39 -36.04 15.77
N GLY A 221 28.54 -36.53 16.26
CA GLY A 221 29.45 -35.80 17.15
C GLY A 221 30.18 -34.62 16.47
N ALA A 222 30.33 -34.65 15.15
CA ALA A 222 30.86 -33.52 14.38
C ALA A 222 29.96 -32.26 14.46
N ALA A 223 28.66 -32.41 14.73
CA ALA A 223 27.74 -31.29 14.89
C ALA A 223 27.86 -30.65 16.29
N SER A 224 28.17 -29.35 16.35
CA SER A 224 28.36 -28.65 17.63
C SER A 224 27.03 -28.34 18.34
N PRO A 225 26.72 -28.93 19.51
CA PRO A 225 25.43 -28.75 20.17
C PRO A 225 25.24 -27.33 20.74
N PRO A 226 23.99 -26.82 20.78
CA PRO A 226 23.68 -25.49 21.30
C PRO A 226 23.94 -25.43 22.82
N SER A 227 24.61 -24.38 23.29
CA SER A 227 24.99 -24.29 24.70
C SER A 227 25.00 -22.85 25.21
N LEU A 228 24.40 -22.62 26.38
CA LEU A 228 24.44 -21.31 27.05
C LEU A 228 25.88 -20.85 27.32
N LYS A 229 26.81 -21.78 27.61
CA LYS A 229 28.25 -21.48 27.77
C LYS A 229 28.92 -20.97 26.48
N ARG A 230 28.37 -21.33 25.32
CA ARG A 230 28.82 -20.90 23.98
C ARG A 230 28.09 -19.65 23.48
N THR A 231 27.17 -19.05 24.25
CA THR A 231 26.57 -17.75 23.88
C THR A 231 27.62 -16.64 24.01
N TRP A 232 27.51 -15.62 23.14
CA TRP A 232 28.54 -14.59 22.96
C TRP A 232 28.97 -13.92 24.28
N PHE A 233 28.00 -13.62 25.16
CA PHE A 233 28.28 -12.94 26.43
C PHE A 233 28.95 -13.86 27.44
N VAL A 234 28.48 -15.10 27.58
CA VAL A 234 29.09 -16.06 28.52
C VAL A 234 30.49 -16.46 28.05
N ALA A 235 30.69 -16.68 26.76
CA ALA A 235 32.01 -16.93 26.17
C ALA A 235 32.95 -15.73 26.35
N PHE A 236 32.45 -14.49 26.22
CA PHE A 236 33.23 -13.27 26.49
C PHE A 236 33.64 -13.17 27.98
N VAL A 237 32.69 -13.38 28.90
CA VAL A 237 32.98 -13.38 30.36
C VAL A 237 33.99 -14.47 30.73
N LEU A 238 33.83 -15.69 30.22
CA LEU A 238 34.79 -16.78 30.44
C LEU A 238 36.17 -16.46 29.85
N SER A 239 36.24 -15.83 28.66
CA SER A 239 37.51 -15.37 28.07
C SER A 239 38.19 -14.26 28.89
N CYS A 240 37.42 -13.41 29.56
CA CYS A 240 37.93 -12.39 30.48
C CYS A 240 38.39 -12.97 31.82
N ILE A 241 37.79 -14.07 32.29
CA ILE A 241 38.19 -14.77 33.53
C ILE A 241 39.46 -15.61 33.28
N GLY A 242 39.49 -16.45 32.25
CA GLY A 242 40.65 -17.32 31.96
C GLY A 242 41.94 -16.54 31.63
N LYS A 243 41.82 -15.31 31.11
CA LYS A 243 42.95 -14.38 30.94
C LYS A 243 43.52 -13.82 32.25
N LYS A 244 42.94 -14.18 33.40
CA LYS A 244 43.42 -13.79 34.72
C LYS A 244 44.20 -14.92 35.39
N GLU A 245 43.75 -16.17 35.24
CA GLU A 245 44.45 -17.35 35.78
C GLU A 245 45.79 -17.61 35.04
N GLN A 246 45.85 -17.37 33.73
CA GLN A 246 47.06 -17.53 32.91
C GLN A 246 48.14 -16.45 33.15
N LYS A 247 48.17 -15.84 34.34
CA LYS A 247 49.16 -14.85 34.78
C LYS A 247 49.85 -15.20 36.10
N ASP A 248 49.25 -16.09 36.90
CA ASP A 248 49.69 -16.39 38.27
C ASP A 248 50.22 -17.84 38.43
N ALA A 249 50.54 -18.51 37.31
CA ALA A 249 51.21 -19.82 37.27
C ALA A 249 52.50 -19.73 36.45
N GLY A 250 53.64 -20.10 37.05
CA GLY A 250 54.96 -19.99 36.43
C GLY A 250 55.59 -21.33 36.07
N ASP A 251 56.27 -21.33 34.92
CA ASP A 251 57.65 -21.80 34.74
C ASP A 251 58.03 -23.20 35.28
N VAL A 252 57.84 -24.25 34.46
CA VAL A 252 58.76 -25.40 34.36
C VAL A 252 58.90 -25.85 32.90
N ASP A 253 60.16 -26.08 32.53
CA ASP A 253 60.83 -26.44 31.28
C ASP A 253 60.31 -27.66 30.45
N GLY A 254 60.69 -27.69 29.16
CA GLY A 254 60.69 -28.86 28.25
C GLY A 254 59.36 -29.26 27.56
N GLN A 255 59.30 -29.63 26.27
CA GLN A 255 60.27 -29.64 25.16
C GLN A 255 59.55 -29.37 23.80
N HIS A 256 60.31 -28.95 22.79
CA HIS A 256 59.92 -28.62 21.40
C HIS A 256 60.70 -29.60 20.44
N PRO A 257 60.52 -29.67 19.09
CA PRO A 257 59.79 -28.74 18.18
C PRO A 257 59.00 -29.37 16.98
N GLU A 258 58.44 -28.49 16.12
CA GLU A 258 58.01 -28.60 14.68
C GLU A 258 57.02 -29.71 14.23
N ASP A 259 55.95 -29.46 13.44
CA ASP A 259 55.27 -28.20 12.99
C ASP A 259 53.73 -28.52 12.90
N VAL A 260 52.80 -28.09 12.01
CA VAL A 260 52.79 -27.27 10.78
C VAL A 260 51.49 -26.45 10.62
N VAL A 261 51.63 -25.26 10.01
CA VAL A 261 50.60 -24.36 9.40
C VAL A 261 49.16 -24.34 9.97
N GLN A 262 48.77 -23.16 10.49
CA GLN A 262 47.38 -22.67 10.51
C GLN A 262 47.25 -21.30 9.83
N PRO A 263 46.04 -20.88 9.36
CA PRO A 263 45.88 -19.67 8.54
C PRO A 263 46.11 -18.33 9.27
N ILE A 264 46.68 -17.36 8.55
CA ILE A 264 47.15 -16.08 9.12
C ILE A 264 46.00 -15.09 9.38
N ALA A 265 45.75 -14.78 10.65
CA ALA A 265 44.92 -13.64 11.06
C ALA A 265 45.73 -12.32 11.06
N GLY A 266 45.34 -11.36 10.21
CA GLY A 266 46.09 -10.12 9.96
C GLY A 266 46.40 -9.26 11.20
N ASN A 267 47.68 -9.16 11.55
CA ASN A 267 48.12 -8.61 12.84
C ASN A 267 48.09 -7.06 12.89
N LYS A 268 47.27 -6.50 13.79
CA LYS A 268 47.10 -5.04 13.98
C LYS A 268 48.39 -4.29 14.37
N LYS A 269 49.45 -4.97 14.86
CA LYS A 269 50.76 -4.33 15.11
C LYS A 269 51.44 -3.85 13.82
N GLN A 270 51.41 -4.62 12.74
CA GLN A 270 52.13 -4.28 11.49
C GLN A 270 51.57 -3.02 10.81
N ARG A 271 50.23 -2.86 10.75
CA ARG A 271 49.60 -1.62 10.23
C ARG A 271 49.96 -0.37 11.04
N LYS A 272 50.34 -0.52 12.32
CA LYS A 272 50.79 0.60 13.19
C LYS A 272 52.28 0.90 13.01
N ALA A 273 53.11 -0.09 12.66
CA ALA A 273 54.50 0.10 12.27
C ALA A 273 54.61 0.76 10.88
N MET A 274 53.86 0.28 9.89
CA MET A 274 53.91 0.82 8.52
C MET A 274 53.44 2.29 8.45
N LYS A 275 52.40 2.67 9.22
CA LYS A 275 52.01 4.08 9.40
C LYS A 275 53.05 4.95 10.14
N LYS A 276 54.01 4.35 10.85
CA LYS A 276 55.13 5.06 11.50
C LYS A 276 56.36 5.18 10.58
N ALA A 277 56.49 4.33 9.57
CA ALA A 277 57.50 4.44 8.53
C ALA A 277 57.13 5.50 7.46
N VAL A 278 55.89 5.45 6.95
CA VAL A 278 55.42 6.39 5.91
C VAL A 278 55.36 7.84 6.41
N LYS A 279 55.15 8.07 7.71
CA LYS A 279 55.19 9.42 8.32
C LYS A 279 56.60 9.82 8.81
N ARG A 280 57.64 9.43 8.08
CA ARG A 280 59.05 9.68 8.41
C ARG A 280 59.94 10.07 7.22
N ALA A 281 59.31 10.34 6.09
CA ALA A 281 59.84 11.18 5.01
C ALA A 281 58.95 12.44 4.93
N GLU A 282 59.49 13.52 4.36
CA GLU A 282 58.88 14.87 4.31
C GLU A 282 58.64 15.49 5.70
N GLY A 283 59.64 16.21 6.21
CA GLY A 283 59.61 16.78 7.56
C GLY A 283 60.77 17.70 7.94
N ASP A 284 61.18 18.62 7.05
CA ASP A 284 62.04 19.76 7.37
C ASP A 284 61.27 21.05 7.03
N GLY A 285 61.07 22.04 7.93
CA GLY A 285 61.33 22.05 9.38
C GLY A 285 60.95 23.41 10.00
N VAL A 286 61.20 23.59 11.32
CA VAL A 286 61.44 24.90 12.00
C VAL A 286 60.23 25.88 12.03
N GLU A 287 59.38 25.86 13.07
CA GLU A 287 59.41 26.75 14.28
C GLU A 287 58.44 27.96 14.16
N ASP A 288 57.79 28.51 15.20
CA ASP A 288 57.68 28.14 16.63
C ASP A 288 56.28 28.52 17.21
N SER A 289 56.12 28.46 18.54
CA SER A 289 54.99 28.86 19.40
C SER A 289 54.39 30.26 19.09
N SER A 290 53.15 30.62 19.48
CA SER A 290 52.50 30.36 20.78
C SER A 290 50.95 30.44 20.77
N SER A 291 50.34 30.64 21.94
CA SER A 291 48.96 30.27 22.32
C SER A 291 47.88 31.37 22.23
N SER A 292 46.66 30.96 22.64
CA SER A 292 45.63 31.72 23.40
C SER A 292 44.59 32.64 22.70
N GLU A 293 43.35 32.14 22.75
CA GLU A 293 42.12 32.78 23.30
C GLU A 293 41.26 33.84 22.55
N ALA A 294 39.96 33.76 22.90
CA ALA A 294 38.96 34.81 23.07
C ALA A 294 38.61 35.80 21.93
N ALA A 295 37.48 35.50 21.27
CA ALA A 295 36.23 36.29 21.30
C ALA A 295 36.14 37.77 20.85
N SER A 296 34.88 38.17 20.61
CA SER A 296 34.36 39.54 20.58
C SER A 296 34.23 40.26 19.23
N SER A 297 33.29 41.19 19.21
CA SER A 297 32.74 41.95 18.09
C SER A 297 33.49 43.23 17.77
N GLY A 298 33.45 43.65 16.51
CA GLY A 298 33.79 45.00 16.05
C GLY A 298 33.16 45.27 14.68
N ALA A 299 32.80 46.52 14.38
CA ALA A 299 32.09 46.89 13.15
C ALA A 299 32.67 48.17 12.53
N VAL A 300 32.00 48.69 11.49
CA VAL A 300 32.16 50.02 10.85
C VAL A 300 33.15 50.09 9.66
N THR A 301 32.56 50.20 8.46
CA THR A 301 33.07 50.73 7.17
C THR A 301 32.98 52.28 7.19
N PRO A 302 33.36 53.12 6.16
CA PRO A 302 33.45 52.84 4.71
C PRO A 302 34.51 53.67 3.90
N VAL A 303 34.24 53.86 2.58
CA VAL A 303 34.73 54.87 1.59
C VAL A 303 36.19 54.80 1.09
N ASP A 304 36.53 55.09 -0.18
CA ASP A 304 35.71 55.59 -1.32
C ASP A 304 36.24 55.25 -2.75
N ARG A 305 35.43 55.64 -3.76
CA ARG A 305 35.70 55.94 -5.21
C ARG A 305 35.66 54.84 -6.29
N ALA A 306 34.98 55.21 -7.37
CA ALA A 306 34.87 54.58 -8.71
C ALA A 306 35.27 55.66 -9.79
N PRO A 307 34.92 55.64 -11.11
CA PRO A 307 34.21 54.64 -11.95
C PRO A 307 34.65 54.47 -13.47
N LYS A 308 34.61 53.22 -14.00
CA LYS A 308 34.29 52.83 -15.43
C LYS A 308 35.25 53.38 -16.55
N PRO A 309 35.05 53.18 -17.90
CA PRO A 309 34.13 52.32 -18.69
C PRO A 309 34.74 51.52 -19.91
N VAL A 310 33.98 50.52 -20.46
CA VAL A 310 34.01 49.89 -21.84
C VAL A 310 35.32 49.30 -22.43
N PRO A 311 35.33 48.56 -23.59
CA PRO A 311 34.25 48.01 -24.46
C PRO A 311 34.32 46.47 -24.74
N ARG A 312 33.44 45.98 -25.64
CA ARG A 312 33.42 44.62 -26.23
C ARG A 312 34.23 44.57 -27.56
N GLY A 313 34.75 43.41 -27.99
CA GLY A 313 35.25 43.22 -29.38
C GLY A 313 35.90 41.84 -29.67
N PRO A 314 35.66 41.19 -30.83
CA PRO A 314 36.23 39.88 -31.19
C PRO A 314 37.22 39.90 -32.38
N THR A 315 38.12 38.91 -32.49
CA THR A 315 38.70 38.48 -33.78
C THR A 315 39.22 37.03 -33.77
N MET A 316 39.65 36.52 -34.95
CA MET A 316 40.03 35.11 -35.22
C MET A 316 41.47 34.96 -35.77
N MET A 317 41.89 33.71 -35.99
CA MET A 317 42.84 33.23 -37.04
C MET A 317 44.38 33.27 -36.84
N ALA A 318 44.93 32.05 -36.73
CA ALA A 318 45.91 31.42 -37.66
C ALA A 318 47.45 31.64 -37.59
N GLY A 319 48.16 30.53 -37.90
CA GLY A 319 49.64 30.38 -38.04
C GLY A 319 50.19 29.29 -37.10
N GLY A 320 51.03 28.30 -37.49
CA GLY A 320 51.66 27.92 -38.77
C GLY A 320 53.18 28.19 -38.80
N ARG A 321 54.09 27.35 -39.34
CA ARG A 321 54.06 25.99 -39.97
C ARG A 321 55.51 25.56 -40.35
N ARG A 322 55.89 24.25 -40.40
CA ARG A 322 57.01 23.56 -41.16
C ARG A 322 57.54 22.32 -40.38
N ARG A 323 58.05 21.19 -40.95
CA ARG A 323 58.16 20.66 -42.34
C ARG A 323 58.48 19.13 -42.41
N LYS A 324 57.81 18.38 -43.31
CA LYS A 324 58.17 17.18 -44.16
C LYS A 324 59.03 15.99 -43.63
N GLY A 325 58.87 14.71 -44.09
CA GLY A 325 57.81 14.02 -44.88
C GLY A 325 58.27 13.07 -46.04
N VAL A 326 57.32 12.30 -46.65
CA VAL A 326 57.38 11.49 -47.95
C VAL A 326 57.96 10.04 -47.83
N PRO A 327 57.60 8.97 -48.64
CA PRO A 327 56.62 8.74 -49.78
C PRO A 327 55.45 7.71 -49.49
N ARG A 328 54.26 7.70 -50.15
CA ARG A 328 53.74 7.13 -51.47
C ARG A 328 53.62 5.57 -51.56
N LYS A 329 52.66 4.90 -52.25
CA LYS A 329 51.52 5.30 -53.15
C LYS A 329 50.39 4.22 -53.37
N LEU A 330 49.22 4.71 -53.84
CA LEU A 330 47.99 4.13 -54.51
C LEU A 330 48.12 3.01 -55.59
N PRO A 331 47.05 2.26 -55.97
CA PRO A 331 45.86 2.68 -56.81
C PRO A 331 44.45 2.30 -56.24
N GLU A 332 43.26 2.78 -56.64
CA GLU A 332 42.62 3.32 -57.89
C GLU A 332 42.02 2.23 -58.83
N LYS A 333 40.69 2.14 -59.13
CA LYS A 333 39.89 2.96 -60.09
C LYS A 333 38.33 2.81 -60.00
N LYS A 334 37.59 3.32 -61.02
CA LYS A 334 36.15 3.68 -61.05
C LYS A 334 35.16 2.64 -61.64
N ALA A 335 33.93 2.63 -61.11
CA ALA A 335 32.57 2.74 -61.71
C ALA A 335 32.06 1.93 -62.96
N SER A 336 30.73 1.67 -62.89
CA SER A 336 29.69 1.43 -63.94
C SER A 336 29.59 0.06 -64.65
N GLU A 337 28.34 -0.26 -65.06
CA GLU A 337 27.81 -1.46 -65.76
C GLU A 337 27.85 -2.76 -64.91
N ALA A 338 26.79 -3.52 -64.60
CA ALA A 338 25.41 -3.74 -65.10
C ALA A 338 25.23 -4.85 -66.16
N GLU A 339 24.95 -6.11 -65.72
CA GLU A 339 23.87 -6.99 -66.27
C GLU A 339 23.74 -8.36 -65.54
N ALA A 340 22.66 -9.08 -65.86
CA ALA A 340 22.46 -10.55 -65.81
C ALA A 340 22.64 -11.38 -64.51
N ALA A 341 21.50 -11.62 -63.84
CA ALA A 341 20.91 -12.93 -63.44
C ALA A 341 21.76 -14.19 -63.10
N ILE A 342 21.35 -14.87 -62.00
CA ILE A 342 21.17 -16.34 -61.76
C ILE A 342 20.75 -16.46 -60.28
N VAL A 343 19.49 -16.75 -59.91
CA VAL A 343 18.71 -18.02 -60.00
C VAL A 343 19.23 -19.12 -59.05
N TYR A 344 18.37 -19.53 -58.12
CA TYR A 344 18.62 -20.55 -57.08
C TYR A 344 18.78 -21.98 -57.63
N PRO A 345 19.39 -22.87 -56.82
CA PRO A 345 18.88 -24.23 -56.66
C PRO A 345 18.48 -24.55 -55.21
N THR A 346 17.40 -25.32 -55.05
CA THR A 346 16.88 -25.85 -53.77
C THR A 346 17.52 -27.20 -53.40
N PRO A 347 17.49 -27.62 -52.11
CA PRO A 347 18.13 -28.85 -51.65
C PRO A 347 17.27 -30.11 -51.88
N ASN A 348 17.91 -31.28 -52.09
CA ASN A 348 17.18 -32.57 -52.11
C ASN A 348 18.02 -33.81 -51.70
N ARG A 349 17.96 -34.15 -50.39
CA ARG A 349 17.41 -35.43 -49.84
C ARG A 349 17.65 -36.76 -50.60
N ARG A 350 18.13 -37.80 -49.87
CA ARG A 350 17.68 -39.25 -49.83
C ARG A 350 18.80 -40.21 -49.31
N VAL A 351 18.57 -41.38 -48.67
CA VAL A 351 17.39 -41.95 -47.94
C VAL A 351 17.78 -43.21 -47.12
N ASN A 352 16.97 -43.57 -46.09
CA ASN A 352 16.89 -44.88 -45.37
C ASN A 352 18.13 -45.35 -44.54
N THR A 353 18.01 -46.28 -43.57
CA THR A 353 17.00 -47.33 -43.29
C THR A 353 16.39 -47.34 -41.86
N PHE A 354 15.21 -47.95 -41.73
CA PHE A 354 14.58 -48.35 -40.46
C PHE A 354 15.24 -49.59 -39.84
N ASN A 355 15.16 -49.72 -38.51
CA ASN A 355 14.66 -50.97 -37.90
C ASN A 355 13.97 -50.69 -36.54
N THR A 356 13.13 -51.61 -36.06
CA THR A 356 12.20 -51.37 -34.94
C THR A 356 12.43 -52.29 -33.74
N SER A 357 12.36 -51.74 -32.54
CA SER A 357 12.08 -52.51 -31.31
C SER A 357 11.33 -51.65 -30.29
N SER A 358 10.23 -52.17 -29.75
CA SER A 358 9.31 -51.45 -28.86
C SER A 358 9.50 -51.81 -27.39
N SER A 359 9.55 -50.81 -26.51
CA SER A 359 9.29 -50.98 -25.08
C SER A 359 8.62 -49.74 -24.50
N SER A 360 7.52 -49.93 -23.76
CA SER A 360 6.62 -48.85 -23.31
C SER A 360 7.00 -48.29 -21.94
N SER A 361 7.07 -46.96 -21.81
CA SER A 361 6.70 -46.23 -20.58
C SER A 361 6.49 -44.74 -20.88
N SER A 362 5.47 -44.14 -20.28
CA SER A 362 5.08 -42.75 -20.53
C SER A 362 5.86 -41.77 -19.64
N PRO A 363 6.46 -40.68 -20.17
CA PRO A 363 7.05 -39.64 -19.34
C PRO A 363 5.95 -38.75 -18.74
N SER A 364 5.93 -38.60 -17.42
CA SER A 364 5.00 -37.69 -16.74
C SER A 364 5.44 -36.22 -16.92
N SER A 365 4.59 -35.42 -17.55
CA SER A 365 4.91 -34.03 -17.90
C SER A 365 5.06 -33.16 -16.65
N SER A 366 6.12 -32.33 -16.68
CA SER A 366 6.60 -31.63 -15.49
C SER A 366 7.49 -30.45 -15.93
N VAL A 367 6.91 -29.25 -16.08
CA VAL A 367 7.45 -28.01 -16.68
C VAL A 367 7.33 -26.76 -15.75
N PRO A 368 8.34 -25.89 -15.53
CA PRO A 368 8.42 -25.01 -14.34
C PRO A 368 7.21 -24.10 -14.06
N ALA A 369 6.86 -23.93 -12.78
CA ALA A 369 6.07 -22.78 -12.33
C ALA A 369 6.93 -21.52 -12.52
N MET A 370 6.82 -20.89 -13.69
CA MET A 370 7.64 -19.74 -14.05
C MET A 370 7.18 -18.51 -13.26
N THR A 371 7.95 -18.13 -12.25
CA THR A 371 8.04 -16.72 -11.87
C THR A 371 8.86 -16.03 -12.94
N THR A 372 8.24 -15.67 -14.06
CA THR A 372 8.86 -14.84 -15.09
C THR A 372 9.17 -13.47 -14.52
N SER A 373 10.40 -13.27 -14.08
CA SER A 373 11.01 -11.95 -14.17
C SER A 373 10.99 -11.58 -15.65
N LEU A 374 10.16 -10.61 -16.02
CA LEU A 374 10.24 -9.91 -17.30
C LEU A 374 11.55 -9.12 -17.32
N GLU A 375 12.63 -9.85 -17.58
CA GLU A 375 13.97 -9.33 -17.70
C GLU A 375 14.04 -8.57 -19.03
N TYR A 376 14.09 -7.25 -18.95
CA TYR A 376 14.15 -6.39 -20.12
C TYR A 376 15.45 -6.65 -20.88
N ARG A 377 15.37 -6.85 -22.21
CA ARG A 377 16.48 -7.25 -23.07
C ARG A 377 16.90 -6.16 -24.07
N PRO A 378 17.49 -5.04 -23.60
CA PRO A 378 17.95 -3.97 -24.48
C PRO A 378 19.10 -4.43 -25.37
N ASP A 379 19.84 -5.46 -24.97
CA ASP A 379 20.89 -6.12 -25.75
C ASP A 379 20.39 -6.73 -27.07
N LEU A 380 19.14 -7.21 -27.09
CA LEU A 380 18.50 -7.73 -28.31
C LEU A 380 17.97 -6.61 -29.22
N LEU A 381 17.61 -5.46 -28.65
CA LEU A 381 17.08 -4.31 -29.39
C LEU A 381 18.19 -3.38 -29.94
N ALA A 382 19.32 -3.27 -29.23
CA ALA A 382 20.41 -2.36 -29.57
C ALA A 382 20.98 -2.51 -31.00
N PRO A 383 21.14 -3.74 -31.58
CA PRO A 383 21.59 -3.90 -32.95
C PRO A 383 20.64 -3.27 -33.98
N PHE A 384 19.32 -3.28 -33.70
CA PHE A 384 18.31 -2.70 -34.59
C PHE A 384 18.21 -1.18 -34.44
N LEU A 385 18.41 -0.64 -33.22
CA LEU A 385 18.51 0.80 -32.99
C LEU A 385 19.82 1.42 -33.54
N ALA A 386 20.83 0.59 -33.83
CA ALA A 386 22.08 1.00 -34.46
C ALA A 386 22.03 1.03 -36.00
N LEU A 387 20.92 0.61 -36.62
CA LEU A 387 20.71 0.71 -38.07
C LEU A 387 20.50 2.16 -38.49
N ASP A 388 20.89 2.50 -39.72
CA ASP A 388 20.54 3.80 -40.29
C ASP A 388 19.03 3.87 -40.58
N GLN A 389 18.33 4.78 -39.88
CA GLN A 389 16.91 5.05 -40.07
C GLN A 389 16.60 5.79 -41.39
N GLY A 390 17.62 6.31 -42.08
CA GLY A 390 17.47 7.11 -43.29
C GLY A 390 16.82 8.47 -43.03
N GLU A 391 16.13 9.00 -44.04
CA GLU A 391 15.54 10.36 -43.99
C GLU A 391 14.28 10.48 -43.12
N LYS A 392 13.62 9.34 -42.82
CA LYS A 392 12.37 9.32 -42.05
C LYS A 392 12.66 9.40 -40.55
N ILE A 393 11.81 10.11 -39.82
CA ILE A 393 11.91 10.23 -38.35
C ILE A 393 10.71 9.58 -37.66
N GLN A 394 10.92 9.14 -36.43
CA GLN A 394 9.87 8.69 -35.53
C GLN A 394 9.46 9.83 -34.60
N ALA A 395 8.15 10.06 -34.49
CA ALA A 395 7.53 11.05 -33.62
C ALA A 395 6.59 10.35 -32.63
N GLU A 396 6.96 10.35 -31.35
CA GLU A 396 6.19 9.76 -30.27
C GLU A 396 5.20 10.78 -29.71
N TYR A 397 3.90 10.60 -29.97
CA TYR A 397 2.87 11.48 -29.42
C TYR A 397 2.56 11.01 -28.00
N VAL A 398 2.74 11.89 -27.02
CA VAL A 398 2.54 11.64 -25.59
C VAL A 398 1.37 12.49 -25.09
N TRP A 399 0.40 11.87 -24.40
CA TRP A 399 -0.76 12.55 -23.85
C TRP A 399 -1.17 12.00 -22.48
N ILE A 400 -2.17 12.64 -21.88
CA ILE A 400 -2.75 12.30 -20.57
C ILE A 400 -4.15 11.73 -20.81
N ASP A 401 -4.49 10.62 -20.16
CA ASP A 401 -5.77 9.92 -20.32
C ASP A 401 -6.89 10.39 -19.36
N GLY A 402 -8.04 9.71 -19.42
CA GLY A 402 -9.22 9.96 -18.59
C GLY A 402 -9.02 9.74 -17.09
N ASP A 403 -7.96 9.03 -16.70
CA ASP A 403 -7.58 8.71 -15.33
C ASP A 403 -6.40 9.56 -14.82
N GLY A 404 -5.84 10.43 -15.67
CA GLY A 404 -4.70 11.28 -15.37
C GLY A 404 -3.35 10.58 -15.53
N GLU A 405 -3.31 9.42 -16.19
CA GLU A 405 -2.10 8.65 -16.47
C GLU A 405 -1.54 8.96 -17.87
N LEU A 406 -0.28 8.58 -18.11
CA LEU A 406 0.42 8.86 -19.38
C LEU A 406 0.19 7.75 -20.41
N ARG A 407 -0.05 8.15 -21.67
CA ARG A 407 -0.13 7.26 -22.85
C ARG A 407 0.80 7.79 -23.94
N SER A 408 1.28 6.91 -24.83
CA SER A 408 1.96 7.34 -26.05
C SER A 408 1.76 6.38 -27.23
N LYS A 409 1.94 6.89 -28.46
CA LYS A 409 2.07 6.09 -29.70
C LYS A 409 2.94 6.80 -30.74
N THR A 410 3.59 6.03 -31.61
CA THR A 410 4.57 6.55 -32.59
C THR A 410 3.97 6.69 -33.99
N THR A 411 4.21 7.81 -34.66
CA THR A 411 4.06 7.94 -36.13
C THR A 411 5.39 8.18 -36.80
N THR A 412 5.53 7.72 -38.05
CA THR A 412 6.63 8.11 -38.94
C THR A 412 6.33 9.46 -39.58
N VAL A 413 7.36 10.31 -39.75
CA VAL A 413 7.30 11.59 -40.47
C VAL A 413 8.40 11.60 -41.53
N ASN A 414 8.10 12.07 -42.74
CA ASN A 414 8.97 11.92 -43.92
C ASN A 414 10.20 12.86 -43.94
N LYS A 415 10.31 13.82 -43.03
CA LYS A 415 11.41 14.80 -42.94
C LYS A 415 11.63 15.20 -41.48
N LYS A 416 12.83 15.71 -41.19
CA LYS A 416 13.15 16.32 -39.90
C LYS A 416 12.18 17.47 -39.57
N VAL A 417 11.50 17.37 -38.44
CA VAL A 417 10.60 18.41 -37.93
C VAL A 417 11.39 19.49 -37.20
N THR A 418 11.05 20.74 -37.45
CA THR A 418 11.61 21.94 -36.81
C THR A 418 10.54 22.82 -36.15
N ASP A 419 9.26 22.64 -36.47
CA ASP A 419 8.15 23.44 -35.98
C ASP A 419 6.89 22.60 -35.73
N LEU A 420 6.05 23.02 -34.78
CA LEU A 420 4.80 22.33 -34.42
C LEU A 420 3.80 22.22 -35.59
N SER A 421 3.77 23.17 -36.53
CA SER A 421 2.85 23.14 -37.69
C SER A 421 3.19 22.05 -38.72
N GLN A 422 4.39 21.46 -38.65
CA GLN A 422 4.82 20.35 -39.51
C GLN A 422 4.33 18.98 -39.00
N LEU A 423 3.77 18.95 -37.78
CA LEU A 423 3.17 17.77 -37.18
C LEU A 423 1.67 17.74 -37.52
N ARG A 424 1.19 16.62 -38.05
CA ARG A 424 -0.25 16.43 -38.31
C ARG A 424 -1.03 16.46 -37.00
N GLN A 425 -2.27 16.95 -37.04
CA GLN A 425 -3.24 16.51 -36.04
C GLN A 425 -3.38 14.98 -36.19
N TRP A 426 -3.44 14.28 -35.07
CA TRP A 426 -3.65 12.83 -35.04
C TRP A 426 -4.85 12.50 -34.14
N ASP A 427 -5.07 11.23 -33.89
CA ASP A 427 -6.29 10.62 -33.31
C ASP A 427 -5.90 9.53 -32.31
N PHE A 428 -6.86 9.01 -31.54
CA PHE A 428 -6.81 7.71 -30.86
C PHE A 428 -8.19 7.34 -30.32
N ASP A 429 -8.37 6.06 -29.99
CA ASP A 429 -9.56 5.57 -29.31
C ASP A 429 -9.66 6.08 -27.86
N GLY A 430 -10.60 7.00 -27.66
CA GLY A 430 -11.02 7.57 -26.39
C GLY A 430 -11.70 6.58 -25.44
N SER A 431 -12.19 5.43 -25.93
CA SER A 431 -12.88 4.45 -25.08
C SER A 431 -11.89 3.62 -24.26
N SER A 432 -10.80 3.13 -24.88
CA SER A 432 -9.65 2.47 -24.22
C SER A 432 -8.83 3.39 -23.29
N THR A 433 -9.25 4.63 -23.12
CA THR A 433 -8.56 5.69 -22.37
C THR A 433 -9.48 6.49 -21.44
N ASN A 434 -10.75 6.10 -21.27
CA ASN A 434 -11.73 6.77 -20.39
C ASN A 434 -11.99 8.25 -20.79
N GLN A 435 -11.75 8.62 -22.05
CA GLN A 435 -11.90 9.98 -22.59
C GLN A 435 -13.16 10.18 -23.43
N ALA A 436 -13.71 9.10 -24.00
CA ALA A 436 -14.93 9.08 -24.82
C ALA A 436 -15.75 7.78 -24.60
N ASP A 437 -16.98 7.74 -25.12
CA ASP A 437 -17.84 6.55 -25.13
C ASP A 437 -17.64 5.74 -26.42
N GLY A 438 -17.89 4.42 -26.39
CA GLY A 438 -17.61 3.49 -27.50
C GLY A 438 -18.41 3.68 -28.79
N HIS A 439 -19.26 4.70 -28.91
CA HIS A 439 -20.05 5.02 -30.11
C HIS A 439 -19.63 6.32 -30.82
N ASP A 440 -18.83 7.17 -30.17
CA ASP A 440 -18.14 8.33 -30.76
C ASP A 440 -16.79 8.46 -30.02
N SER A 441 -15.86 7.54 -30.31
CA SER A 441 -14.67 7.36 -29.48
C SER A 441 -13.43 8.13 -29.93
N ASP A 442 -13.40 8.68 -31.14
CA ASP A 442 -12.22 9.34 -31.69
C ASP A 442 -11.88 10.65 -30.96
N ILE A 443 -10.72 10.66 -30.28
CA ILE A 443 -10.17 11.85 -29.62
C ILE A 443 -8.94 12.34 -30.39
N TYR A 444 -8.95 13.61 -30.79
CA TYR A 444 -7.86 14.24 -31.52
C TYR A 444 -6.68 14.63 -30.62
N LEU A 445 -5.48 14.38 -31.11
CA LEU A 445 -4.20 14.82 -30.58
C LEU A 445 -3.69 16.04 -31.34
N ARG A 446 -3.53 17.17 -30.64
CA ARG A 446 -2.89 18.38 -31.15
C ARG A 446 -1.52 18.57 -30.52
N ALA A 447 -0.48 18.65 -31.33
CA ALA A 447 0.89 18.83 -30.86
C ALA A 447 1.05 20.14 -30.05
N ALA A 448 1.66 20.03 -28.87
CA ALA A 448 1.68 21.08 -27.85
C ALA A 448 3.10 21.54 -27.47
N ALA A 449 4.08 20.62 -27.46
CA ALA A 449 5.51 20.90 -27.33
C ALA A 449 6.35 19.75 -27.94
N ILE A 450 7.56 20.05 -28.42
CA ILE A 450 8.49 19.09 -29.03
C ILE A 450 9.76 18.97 -28.17
N PHE A 451 10.17 17.73 -27.90
CA PHE A 451 11.41 17.36 -27.23
C PHE A 451 12.17 16.33 -28.10
N LYS A 452 13.48 16.15 -27.89
CA LYS A 452 14.22 15.08 -28.58
C LYS A 452 13.94 13.74 -27.92
N ASP A 453 13.90 12.66 -28.69
CA ASP A 453 13.74 11.29 -28.18
C ASP A 453 15.10 10.74 -27.67
N PRO A 454 15.27 10.51 -26.35
CA PRO A 454 16.51 9.97 -25.81
C PRO A 454 16.63 8.44 -25.95
N PHE A 455 15.55 7.74 -26.30
CA PHE A 455 15.52 6.29 -26.49
C PHE A 455 15.91 5.90 -27.92
N ARG A 456 15.45 6.69 -28.90
CA ARG A 456 15.72 6.50 -30.33
C ARG A 456 16.83 7.39 -30.88
N GLY A 457 17.20 8.46 -30.17
CA GLY A 457 18.26 9.37 -30.58
C GLY A 457 18.02 10.05 -31.94
N GLY A 458 19.12 10.42 -32.61
CA GLY A 458 19.09 10.91 -33.99
C GLY A 458 18.24 12.17 -34.19
N ASN A 459 17.33 12.12 -35.17
CA ASN A 459 16.37 13.19 -35.46
C ASN A 459 14.95 12.88 -34.91
N ASN A 460 14.82 11.86 -34.07
CA ASN A 460 13.53 11.40 -33.53
C ASN A 460 13.08 12.30 -32.36
N ILE A 461 11.77 12.40 -32.17
CA ILE A 461 11.16 13.40 -31.27
C ILE A 461 10.05 12.81 -30.40
N LEU A 462 9.89 13.40 -29.21
CA LEU A 462 8.73 13.23 -28.35
C LEU A 462 7.84 14.49 -28.50
N VAL A 463 6.53 14.29 -28.64
CA VAL A 463 5.54 15.32 -28.91
C VAL A 463 4.51 15.31 -27.78
N MET A 464 4.70 16.18 -26.80
CA MET A 464 3.65 16.41 -25.80
C MET A 464 2.41 16.95 -26.53
N SER A 465 1.24 16.39 -26.24
CA SER A 465 0.01 16.62 -27.01
C SER A 465 -1.20 16.95 -26.13
N GLU A 466 -2.09 17.79 -26.66
CA GLU A 466 -3.39 18.10 -26.08
C GLU A 466 -4.51 17.23 -26.69
N THR A 467 -5.49 16.85 -25.87
CA THR A 467 -6.66 16.07 -26.28
C THR A 467 -7.88 16.94 -26.57
N TYR A 468 -8.58 16.63 -27.66
CA TYR A 468 -9.73 17.37 -28.18
C TYR A 468 -10.81 16.41 -28.69
N ASN A 469 -12.08 16.74 -28.49
CA ASN A 469 -13.21 15.91 -28.93
C ASN A 469 -13.46 16.05 -30.45
N SER A 470 -14.33 15.19 -31.00
CA SER A 470 -14.80 15.20 -32.39
C SER A 470 -15.29 16.59 -32.86
N ASP A 471 -15.99 17.34 -32.00
CA ASP A 471 -16.48 18.71 -32.23
C ASP A 471 -15.38 19.81 -32.20
N GLY A 472 -14.13 19.45 -31.91
CA GLY A 472 -12.99 20.35 -31.80
C GLY A 472 -12.85 21.09 -30.47
N THR A 473 -13.71 20.84 -29.47
CA THR A 473 -13.57 21.35 -28.10
C THR A 473 -12.50 20.60 -27.31
N PRO A 474 -11.83 21.22 -26.31
CA PRO A 474 -10.89 20.51 -25.45
C PRO A 474 -11.60 19.38 -24.69
N ASN A 475 -10.98 18.20 -24.62
CA ASN A 475 -11.56 17.07 -23.86
C ASN A 475 -11.70 17.41 -22.37
N LYS A 476 -12.62 16.74 -21.65
CA LYS A 476 -12.87 16.91 -20.20
C LYS A 476 -11.61 16.85 -19.32
N THR A 477 -10.55 16.19 -19.80
CA THR A 477 -9.24 16.05 -19.13
C THR A 477 -8.14 16.99 -19.64
N ASN A 478 -8.38 17.76 -20.70
CA ASN A 478 -7.41 18.74 -21.23
C ASN A 478 -7.37 20.00 -20.35
N HIS A 479 -6.71 19.87 -19.19
CA HIS A 479 -6.46 20.99 -18.28
C HIS A 479 -5.42 21.99 -18.84
N ARG A 480 -4.60 21.60 -19.85
CA ARG A 480 -3.63 22.48 -20.51
C ARG A 480 -4.32 23.62 -21.27
N ALA A 481 -5.39 23.34 -22.01
CA ALA A 481 -6.16 24.36 -22.74
C ALA A 481 -6.74 25.46 -21.81
N ALA A 482 -7.08 25.12 -20.57
CA ALA A 482 -7.50 26.08 -19.56
C ALA A 482 -6.31 26.85 -18.95
N ALA A 483 -5.24 26.14 -18.58
CA ALA A 483 -4.03 26.75 -18.03
C ALA A 483 -3.37 27.73 -19.01
N LYS A 484 -3.30 27.39 -20.30
CA LYS A 484 -2.71 28.22 -21.36
C LYS A 484 -3.36 29.60 -21.42
N LYS A 485 -4.70 29.66 -21.46
CA LYS A 485 -5.47 30.92 -21.46
C LYS A 485 -5.18 31.81 -20.25
N ILE A 486 -4.97 31.19 -19.07
CA ILE A 486 -4.62 31.91 -17.84
C ILE A 486 -3.18 32.46 -17.91
N MET A 487 -2.24 31.69 -18.44
CA MET A 487 -0.85 32.13 -18.60
C MET A 487 -0.71 33.22 -19.67
N GLU A 488 -1.48 33.15 -20.75
CA GLU A 488 -1.57 34.20 -21.78
C GLU A 488 -2.14 35.50 -21.18
N ALA A 489 -3.22 35.41 -20.40
CA ALA A 489 -3.80 36.57 -19.70
C ALA A 489 -2.88 37.16 -18.61
N ALA A 490 -1.92 36.37 -18.10
CA ALA A 490 -0.94 36.78 -17.09
C ALA A 490 0.47 37.02 -17.65
N ALA A 491 0.66 37.05 -18.98
CA ALA A 491 1.99 37.09 -19.60
C ALA A 491 2.84 38.31 -19.19
N SER A 492 2.20 39.46 -18.91
CA SER A 492 2.86 40.68 -18.42
C SER A 492 3.52 40.54 -17.05
N GLU A 493 3.08 39.60 -16.22
CA GLU A 493 3.67 39.29 -14.91
C GLU A 493 4.92 38.41 -15.01
N ILE A 494 5.20 37.80 -16.18
CA ILE A 494 6.32 36.87 -16.41
C ILE A 494 6.37 35.77 -15.31
N PRO A 495 5.32 34.94 -15.17
CA PRO A 495 5.18 33.97 -14.09
C PRO A 495 6.15 32.79 -14.28
N TRP A 496 7.08 32.63 -13.35
CA TRP A 496 8.04 31.53 -13.31
C TRP A 496 7.66 30.52 -12.24
N PHE A 497 7.76 29.24 -12.60
CA PHE A 497 7.48 28.09 -11.75
C PHE A 497 8.70 27.16 -11.71
N GLY A 498 8.92 26.49 -10.57
CA GLY A 498 9.87 25.39 -10.46
C GLY A 498 9.30 24.31 -9.55
N LEU A 499 9.13 23.08 -10.05
CA LEU A 499 8.43 22.01 -9.35
C LEU A 499 9.40 20.90 -8.90
N GLU A 500 9.31 20.57 -7.60
CA GLU A 500 10.07 19.56 -6.86
C GLU A 500 9.29 18.23 -6.88
N GLN A 501 9.45 17.42 -7.93
CA GLN A 501 8.66 16.18 -8.10
C GLN A 501 9.26 15.03 -7.29
N GLU A 502 8.67 14.72 -6.14
CA GLU A 502 8.97 13.50 -5.39
C GLU A 502 8.22 12.30 -5.97
N TYR A 503 8.81 11.11 -5.89
CA TYR A 503 8.22 9.83 -6.33
C TYR A 503 8.86 8.67 -5.58
N THR A 504 8.22 7.49 -5.60
CA THR A 504 8.76 6.26 -4.98
C THR A 504 8.87 5.15 -5.99
N LEU A 505 10.03 4.48 -6.02
CA LEU A 505 10.27 3.31 -6.84
C LEU A 505 9.68 2.07 -6.17
N MET A 506 8.92 1.28 -6.93
CA MET A 506 8.22 0.09 -6.47
C MET A 506 8.64 -1.13 -7.31
N GLY A 507 8.83 -2.28 -6.67
CA GLY A 507 8.97 -3.55 -7.37
C GLY A 507 7.67 -3.96 -8.07
N MET A 508 7.78 -4.89 -9.02
CA MET A 508 6.60 -5.43 -9.72
C MET A 508 5.58 -6.08 -8.77
N ASP A 509 6.04 -6.58 -7.62
CA ASP A 509 5.25 -7.15 -6.52
C ASP A 509 4.47 -6.12 -5.67
N GLY A 510 4.62 -4.82 -5.95
CA GLY A 510 3.94 -3.74 -5.23
C GLY A 510 4.59 -3.33 -3.90
N ARG A 511 5.78 -3.85 -3.55
CA ARG A 511 6.60 -3.33 -2.44
C ARG A 511 7.50 -2.19 -2.94
N PRO A 512 8.02 -1.30 -2.07
CA PRO A 512 9.07 -0.37 -2.49
C PRO A 512 10.33 -1.13 -2.94
N TYR A 513 10.97 -0.63 -4.00
CA TYR A 513 12.08 -1.32 -4.65
C TYR A 513 13.27 -1.51 -3.70
N GLY A 514 13.92 -2.68 -3.71
CA GLY A 514 15.09 -2.98 -2.89
C GLY A 514 14.84 -3.16 -1.38
N TRP A 515 13.58 -3.11 -0.92
CA TRP A 515 13.23 -3.37 0.48
C TRP A 515 13.27 -4.88 0.80
N PRO A 516 13.54 -5.28 2.06
CA PRO A 516 13.59 -6.69 2.44
C PRO A 516 12.22 -7.36 2.33
N VAL A 517 12.17 -8.53 1.67
CA VAL A 517 10.94 -9.28 1.43
C VAL A 517 10.24 -9.64 2.74
N GLY A 518 9.02 -9.14 2.93
CA GLY A 518 8.23 -9.37 4.15
C GLY A 518 8.68 -8.56 5.37
N GLY A 519 9.55 -7.56 5.21
CA GLY A 519 10.05 -6.71 6.29
C GLY A 519 10.12 -5.24 5.91
N PHE A 520 10.82 -4.48 6.75
CA PHE A 520 11.12 -3.06 6.57
C PHE A 520 12.63 -2.82 6.62
N PRO A 521 13.16 -1.81 5.92
CA PRO A 521 14.54 -1.35 6.13
C PRO A 521 14.68 -0.65 7.49
N GLY A 522 15.86 -0.10 7.77
CA GLY A 522 16.09 0.72 8.96
C GLY A 522 15.20 1.98 8.99
N PRO A 523 15.05 2.63 10.17
CA PRO A 523 14.27 3.85 10.30
C PRO A 523 14.85 4.99 9.45
N GLN A 524 13.98 5.94 9.08
CA GLN A 524 14.35 7.09 8.26
C GLN A 524 15.47 7.94 8.89
N GLY A 525 16.27 8.59 8.03
CA GLY A 525 17.44 9.37 8.45
C GLY A 525 18.69 9.18 7.58
N PRO A 526 19.19 7.94 7.35
CA PRO A 526 20.42 7.72 6.59
C PRO A 526 20.25 7.73 5.06
N TYR A 527 19.02 7.98 4.58
CA TYR A 527 18.60 7.84 3.18
C TYR A 527 18.63 9.17 2.40
N TYR A 528 18.16 10.25 3.02
CA TYR A 528 18.14 11.60 2.41
C TYR A 528 19.55 12.04 1.99
N CYS A 529 19.71 12.38 0.71
CA CYS A 529 21.00 12.67 0.08
C CYS A 529 22.09 11.60 0.34
N GLY A 530 21.67 10.35 0.52
CA GLY A 530 22.55 9.24 0.89
C GLY A 530 23.55 8.85 -0.20
N ALA A 531 24.60 8.15 0.22
CA ALA A 531 25.60 7.54 -0.65
C ALA A 531 25.99 6.13 -0.13
N GLY A 532 26.17 5.19 -1.06
CA GLY A 532 26.51 3.80 -0.80
C GLY A 532 25.31 2.83 -0.73
N ALA A 533 25.60 1.54 -0.93
CA ALA A 533 24.62 0.46 -0.84
C ALA A 533 23.99 0.37 0.56
N GLY A 534 22.74 -0.10 0.63
CA GLY A 534 21.95 -0.15 1.86
C GLY A 534 21.41 1.21 2.34
N LYS A 535 21.76 2.31 1.65
CA LYS A 535 21.16 3.64 1.80
C LYS A 535 20.47 4.11 0.51
N VAL A 536 21.11 3.87 -0.63
CA VAL A 536 20.64 4.29 -1.94
C VAL A 536 20.23 3.08 -2.77
N PHE A 537 19.11 3.19 -3.48
CA PHE A 537 18.51 2.11 -4.27
C PHE A 537 18.18 2.65 -5.67
N ALA A 538 18.60 1.93 -6.72
CA ALA A 538 18.41 2.29 -8.14
C ALA A 538 18.88 3.71 -8.54
N ARG A 539 20.07 4.13 -8.07
CA ARG A 539 20.66 5.43 -8.47
C ARG A 539 20.89 5.50 -9.97
N ASP A 540 21.37 4.42 -10.55
CA ASP A 540 21.61 4.20 -11.98
C ASP A 540 20.39 4.55 -12.86
N LEU A 541 19.18 4.15 -12.44
CA LEU A 541 17.91 4.54 -13.08
C LEU A 541 17.71 6.07 -13.04
N ILE A 542 18.03 6.71 -11.91
CA ILE A 542 17.86 8.17 -11.74
C ILE A 542 18.91 8.97 -12.51
N GLU A 543 20.17 8.53 -12.54
CA GLU A 543 21.22 9.16 -13.36
C GLU A 543 20.88 9.02 -14.86
N ALA A 544 20.29 7.89 -15.29
CA ALA A 544 19.77 7.71 -16.65
C ALA A 544 18.60 8.68 -16.95
N HIS A 545 17.65 8.83 -16.02
CA HIS A 545 16.55 9.80 -16.12
C HIS A 545 17.04 11.25 -16.23
N TYR A 546 18.03 11.64 -15.43
CA TYR A 546 18.64 12.97 -15.49
C TYR A 546 19.22 13.23 -16.88
N ARG A 547 20.02 12.29 -17.40
CA ARG A 547 20.68 12.42 -18.70
C ARG A 547 19.69 12.40 -19.86
N ALA A 548 18.61 11.61 -19.76
CA ALA A 548 17.52 11.62 -20.73
C ALA A 548 16.79 12.96 -20.76
N CYS A 549 16.47 13.54 -19.60
CA CYS A 549 15.88 14.89 -19.50
C CYS A 549 16.77 15.96 -20.15
N LEU A 550 18.07 15.98 -19.81
CA LEU A 550 19.05 16.89 -20.42
C LEU A 550 19.14 16.75 -21.94
N TYR A 551 19.17 15.51 -22.46
CA TYR A 551 19.23 15.26 -23.91
C TYR A 551 17.96 15.74 -24.62
N ALA A 552 16.80 15.41 -24.05
CA ALA A 552 15.47 15.74 -24.58
C ALA A 552 15.22 17.25 -24.68
N GLY A 553 15.91 18.06 -23.85
CA GLY A 553 15.68 19.50 -23.71
C GLY A 553 14.74 19.86 -22.55
N VAL A 554 14.42 18.89 -21.68
CA VAL A 554 13.69 19.17 -20.44
C VAL A 554 14.60 19.98 -19.52
N ASN A 555 14.12 21.16 -19.12
CA ASN A 555 14.75 22.06 -18.15
C ASN A 555 14.76 21.47 -16.72
N ILE A 556 15.46 20.36 -16.53
CA ILE A 556 15.75 19.73 -15.23
C ILE A 556 16.87 20.50 -14.53
N SER A 557 16.69 20.79 -13.24
CA SER A 557 17.62 21.62 -12.45
C SER A 557 18.29 20.88 -11.29
N GLY A 558 17.85 19.67 -10.94
CA GLY A 558 18.50 18.84 -9.92
C GLY A 558 17.78 17.51 -9.64
N ILE A 559 18.40 16.69 -8.79
CA ILE A 559 17.84 15.46 -8.19
C ILE A 559 18.35 15.27 -6.75
N ASN A 560 17.58 14.58 -5.92
CA ASN A 560 18.03 14.06 -4.62
C ASN A 560 17.41 12.70 -4.31
N ALA A 561 18.14 11.88 -3.54
CA ALA A 561 17.57 10.74 -2.83
C ALA A 561 16.79 11.28 -1.62
N GLU A 562 15.56 10.82 -1.42
CA GLU A 562 14.65 11.39 -0.41
C GLU A 562 14.71 10.68 0.95
N VAL A 563 13.91 11.15 1.91
CA VAL A 563 13.94 10.70 3.31
C VAL A 563 13.48 9.23 3.48
N MET A 564 12.51 8.77 2.68
CA MET A 564 12.13 7.35 2.63
C MET A 564 13.08 6.58 1.70
N PRO A 565 13.59 5.39 2.09
CA PRO A 565 14.45 4.60 1.20
C PRO A 565 13.67 4.17 -0.06
N SER A 566 14.29 4.39 -1.22
CA SER A 566 13.69 4.22 -2.56
C SER A 566 12.65 5.29 -2.96
N GLN A 567 12.49 6.35 -2.16
CA GLN A 567 11.93 7.63 -2.59
C GLN A 567 13.05 8.49 -3.19
N TRP A 568 12.71 9.24 -4.23
CA TRP A 568 13.60 10.14 -4.96
C TRP A 568 12.85 11.40 -5.38
N GLU A 569 13.59 12.44 -5.74
CA GLU A 569 13.07 13.71 -6.24
C GLU A 569 13.83 14.15 -7.49
N PHE A 570 13.12 14.78 -8.43
CA PHE A 570 13.74 15.58 -9.50
C PHE A 570 13.11 16.98 -9.56
N GLN A 571 13.93 18.00 -9.78
CA GLN A 571 13.47 19.40 -9.91
C GLN A 571 13.39 19.81 -11.39
N VAL A 572 12.28 20.44 -11.78
CA VAL A 572 12.09 21.01 -13.13
C VAL A 572 11.82 22.51 -13.02
N GLY A 573 12.52 23.30 -13.83
CA GLY A 573 12.41 24.77 -13.86
C GLY A 573 13.65 25.50 -13.32
N PRO A 574 13.66 26.85 -13.35
CA PRO A 574 12.50 27.71 -13.58
C PRO A 574 12.00 27.68 -15.04
N CYS A 575 10.71 27.38 -15.22
CA CYS A 575 10.00 27.44 -16.49
C CYS A 575 8.93 28.55 -16.46
N GLU A 576 8.65 29.15 -17.61
CA GLU A 576 7.71 30.27 -17.72
C GLU A 576 6.32 29.83 -18.20
N GLY A 577 5.29 30.24 -17.48
CA GLY A 577 3.89 30.01 -17.83
C GLY A 577 3.58 28.55 -18.15
N ILE A 578 3.06 28.31 -19.36
CA ILE A 578 2.56 26.98 -19.78
C ILE A 578 3.66 25.93 -19.92
N SER A 579 4.90 26.33 -20.22
CA SER A 579 6.04 25.43 -20.46
C SER A 579 6.39 24.55 -19.23
N MET A 580 6.04 25.02 -18.03
CA MET A 580 6.20 24.25 -16.80
C MET A 580 5.41 22.92 -16.83
N GLY A 581 4.17 22.95 -17.33
CA GLY A 581 3.33 21.76 -17.44
C GLY A 581 3.91 20.76 -18.44
N ASP A 582 4.30 21.26 -19.62
CA ASP A 582 4.88 20.44 -20.70
C ASP A 582 6.17 19.75 -20.26
N HIS A 583 7.06 20.50 -19.60
CA HIS A 583 8.34 19.98 -19.11
C HIS A 583 8.15 18.95 -17.98
N LEU A 584 7.22 19.17 -17.05
CA LEU A 584 6.98 18.21 -15.96
C LEU A 584 6.34 16.91 -16.48
N TRP A 585 5.34 17.00 -17.36
CA TRP A 585 4.72 15.79 -17.92
C TRP A 585 5.69 15.00 -18.81
N MET A 586 6.54 15.68 -19.59
CA MET A 586 7.61 15.01 -20.32
C MET A 586 8.65 14.37 -19.38
N ALA A 587 9.04 15.05 -18.29
CA ALA A 587 9.94 14.48 -17.29
C ALA A 587 9.34 13.22 -16.62
N ARG A 588 8.04 13.22 -16.31
CA ARG A 588 7.30 12.04 -15.81
C ARG A 588 7.28 10.90 -16.83
N TYR A 589 7.02 11.21 -18.11
CA TYR A 589 7.04 10.21 -19.19
C TYR A 589 8.42 9.55 -19.34
N LEU A 590 9.49 10.36 -19.38
CA LEU A 590 10.86 9.86 -19.41
C LEU A 590 11.16 8.97 -18.20
N LEU A 591 10.72 9.34 -16.98
CA LEU A 591 10.94 8.53 -15.78
C LEU A 591 10.25 7.16 -15.86
N VAL A 592 8.98 7.12 -16.28
CA VAL A 592 8.22 5.87 -16.39
C VAL A 592 8.81 4.97 -17.48
N ARG A 593 9.10 5.51 -18.67
CA ARG A 593 9.70 4.76 -19.80
C ARG A 593 11.12 4.26 -19.52
N ILE A 594 11.86 4.90 -18.62
CA ILE A 594 13.16 4.41 -18.13
C ILE A 594 12.95 3.34 -17.07
N ALA A 595 12.08 3.55 -16.09
CA ALA A 595 11.84 2.56 -15.03
C ALA A 595 11.31 1.21 -15.54
N GLU A 596 10.54 1.23 -16.63
CA GLU A 596 10.15 0.06 -17.42
C GLU A 596 11.36 -0.84 -17.77
N GLN A 597 12.48 -0.25 -18.19
CA GLN A 597 13.69 -0.97 -18.59
C GLN A 597 14.42 -1.64 -17.41
N TRP A 598 14.16 -1.20 -16.18
CA TRP A 598 14.66 -1.82 -14.94
C TRP A 598 13.67 -2.82 -14.34
N GLY A 599 12.48 -3.01 -14.93
CA GLY A 599 11.40 -3.77 -14.32
C GLY A 599 10.85 -3.12 -13.05
N VAL A 600 10.84 -1.78 -12.99
CA VAL A 600 10.45 -0.98 -11.81
C VAL A 600 9.20 -0.16 -12.11
N LYS A 601 8.24 -0.18 -11.18
CA LYS A 601 7.05 0.68 -11.20
C LYS A 601 7.35 2.01 -10.51
N VAL A 602 6.90 3.12 -11.09
CA VAL A 602 7.01 4.46 -10.48
C VAL A 602 5.70 4.81 -9.81
N SER A 603 5.74 5.18 -8.52
CA SER A 603 4.57 5.66 -7.79
C SER A 603 4.68 7.17 -7.54
N PHE A 604 3.71 7.91 -8.06
CA PHE A 604 3.44 9.30 -7.71
C PHE A 604 2.38 9.44 -6.61
N HIS A 605 2.01 8.36 -5.90
CA HIS A 605 1.00 8.43 -4.83
C HIS A 605 1.53 9.19 -3.59
N PRO A 606 0.82 10.21 -3.05
CA PRO A 606 1.36 11.10 -2.01
C PRO A 606 1.65 10.45 -0.66
N LYS A 607 1.15 9.24 -0.41
CA LYS A 607 1.49 8.43 0.76
C LYS A 607 1.64 6.97 0.33
N PRO A 608 2.77 6.55 -0.25
CA PRO A 608 2.92 5.24 -0.88
C PRO A 608 2.92 4.10 0.15
N LEU A 609 3.27 4.39 1.41
CA LEU A 609 3.09 3.51 2.55
C LEU A 609 2.43 4.25 3.73
N PRO A 610 1.53 3.59 4.50
CA PRO A 610 1.03 4.12 5.75
C PRO A 610 2.10 4.10 6.86
N GLY A 611 1.87 4.87 7.93
CA GLY A 611 2.76 4.92 9.09
C GLY A 611 3.89 5.95 8.98
N ASP A 612 5.00 5.66 9.66
CA ASP A 612 6.09 6.59 10.00
C ASP A 612 7.10 6.86 8.87
N TRP A 613 6.72 6.52 7.63
CA TRP A 613 7.47 6.82 6.41
C TRP A 613 7.04 8.16 5.82
N ASN A 614 7.92 8.85 5.10
CA ASN A 614 7.55 10.09 4.42
C ASN A 614 6.46 9.85 3.36
N GLY A 615 5.73 10.92 3.03
CA GLY A 615 4.89 10.98 1.84
C GLY A 615 5.60 11.70 0.70
N ALA A 616 5.00 11.71 -0.49
CA ALA A 616 5.55 12.29 -1.69
C ALA A 616 4.85 13.62 -2.08
N GLY A 617 5.62 14.70 -2.17
CA GLY A 617 5.17 16.04 -2.57
C GLY A 617 5.39 16.38 -4.05
N CYS A 618 4.89 17.56 -4.44
CA CYS A 618 5.31 18.24 -5.68
C CYS A 618 5.51 19.74 -5.43
N HIS A 619 6.45 20.12 -4.54
CA HIS A 619 6.50 21.50 -4.04
C HIS A 619 6.67 22.50 -5.19
N THR A 620 5.85 23.53 -5.18
CA THR A 620 5.72 24.47 -6.28
C THR A 620 6.36 25.80 -5.90
N ASN A 621 7.56 26.04 -6.41
CA ASN A 621 8.24 27.33 -6.31
C ASN A 621 7.63 28.30 -7.34
N PHE A 622 7.29 29.51 -6.93
CA PHE A 622 6.60 30.50 -7.77
C PHE A 622 7.11 31.93 -7.58
N SER A 623 7.25 32.67 -8.69
CA SER A 623 7.49 34.11 -8.69
C SER A 623 6.90 34.81 -9.93
N THR A 624 6.43 36.06 -9.77
CA THR A 624 6.27 37.01 -10.90
C THR A 624 7.50 37.91 -11.01
N LYS A 625 7.64 38.67 -12.11
CA LYS A 625 8.68 39.68 -12.29
C LYS A 625 8.82 40.59 -11.06
N ALA A 626 7.69 41.13 -10.58
CA ALA A 626 7.66 42.01 -9.41
C ALA A 626 8.07 41.34 -8.09
N MET A 627 8.05 40.00 -8.00
CA MET A 627 8.61 39.28 -6.85
C MET A 627 10.14 39.11 -6.93
N ARG A 628 10.69 39.09 -8.15
CA ARG A 628 12.13 38.96 -8.41
C ARG A 628 12.89 40.30 -8.41
N GLU A 629 12.17 41.42 -8.49
CA GLU A 629 12.71 42.78 -8.42
C GLU A 629 12.81 43.31 -6.96
N GLN A 630 13.52 44.43 -6.77
CA GLN A 630 13.83 44.97 -5.43
C GLN A 630 12.55 45.31 -4.63
N GLY A 631 12.43 44.77 -3.43
CA GLY A 631 11.22 44.89 -2.60
C GLY A 631 10.16 43.81 -2.86
N GLY A 632 10.42 42.88 -3.79
CA GLY A 632 9.51 41.79 -4.15
C GLY A 632 9.08 40.88 -3.00
N LEU A 633 9.77 40.87 -1.87
CA LEU A 633 9.33 40.20 -0.63
C LEU A 633 7.95 40.69 -0.14
N ASP A 634 7.59 41.96 -0.36
CA ASP A 634 6.26 42.46 0.01
C ASP A 634 5.19 42.08 -1.02
N VAL A 635 5.57 41.84 -2.27
CA VAL A 635 4.71 41.22 -3.30
C VAL A 635 4.47 39.75 -2.94
N ILE A 636 5.49 39.03 -2.47
CA ILE A 636 5.40 37.66 -1.96
C ILE A 636 4.46 37.59 -0.75
N LYS A 637 4.60 38.46 0.26
CA LYS A 637 3.68 38.53 1.42
C LYS A 637 2.22 38.73 0.97
N LYS A 638 1.98 39.66 0.05
CA LYS A 638 0.64 39.93 -0.53
C LYS A 638 0.09 38.73 -1.32
N ALA A 639 0.93 37.94 -1.97
CA ALA A 639 0.51 36.70 -2.63
C ALA A 639 0.15 35.60 -1.61
N ILE A 640 0.94 35.44 -0.55
CA ILE A 640 0.66 34.51 0.56
C ILE A 640 -0.67 34.86 1.26
N GLU A 641 -0.97 36.15 1.42
CA GLU A 641 -2.25 36.64 1.97
C GLU A 641 -3.46 36.39 1.03
N LYS A 642 -3.23 36.22 -0.27
CA LYS A 642 -4.26 35.77 -1.23
C LYS A 642 -4.44 34.26 -1.18
N LEU A 643 -3.33 33.50 -1.08
CA LEU A 643 -3.33 32.03 -0.99
C LEU A 643 -4.02 31.51 0.29
N SER A 644 -3.87 32.21 1.42
CA SER A 644 -4.51 31.84 2.68
C SER A 644 -6.05 31.85 2.59
N LYS A 645 -6.60 32.86 1.90
CA LYS A 645 -8.04 33.08 1.73
C LYS A 645 -8.72 32.06 0.80
N ARG A 646 -7.95 31.26 0.05
CA ARG A 646 -8.43 30.23 -0.89
C ARG A 646 -7.87 28.84 -0.59
N HIS A 647 -7.41 28.59 0.65
CA HIS A 647 -6.71 27.36 1.02
C HIS A 647 -7.43 26.07 0.60
N ASN A 648 -8.72 25.94 0.92
CA ASN A 648 -9.51 24.76 0.60
C ASN A 648 -9.71 24.57 -0.92
N GLU A 649 -9.81 25.67 -1.68
CA GLU A 649 -9.93 25.63 -3.15
C GLU A 649 -8.64 25.15 -3.81
N HIS A 650 -7.48 25.54 -3.28
CA HIS A 650 -6.18 25.03 -3.73
C HIS A 650 -6.03 23.53 -3.41
N ILE A 651 -6.35 23.12 -2.17
CA ILE A 651 -6.29 21.70 -1.78
C ILE A 651 -7.17 20.82 -2.68
N ALA A 652 -8.36 21.29 -3.07
CA ALA A 652 -9.27 20.54 -3.95
C ALA A 652 -8.72 20.23 -5.37
N VAL A 653 -7.62 20.87 -5.79
CA VAL A 653 -6.95 20.63 -7.09
C VAL A 653 -5.48 20.21 -6.96
N TYR A 654 -5.00 19.94 -5.74
CA TYR A 654 -3.59 19.65 -5.44
C TYR A 654 -3.25 18.16 -5.34
N GLY A 655 -3.98 17.34 -6.11
CA GLY A 655 -3.82 15.88 -6.20
C GLY A 655 -4.70 15.11 -5.20
N SER A 656 -5.14 13.91 -5.59
CA SER A 656 -5.95 13.03 -4.74
C SER A 656 -5.14 12.46 -3.57
N ASP A 657 -5.83 12.01 -2.51
CA ASP A 657 -5.25 11.26 -1.38
C ASP A 657 -4.22 12.06 -0.54
N ASN A 658 -4.17 13.38 -0.75
CA ASN A 658 -3.21 14.30 -0.14
C ASN A 658 -3.44 14.48 1.38
N GLU A 659 -4.63 14.15 1.89
CA GLU A 659 -4.94 14.05 3.33
C GLU A 659 -4.16 12.95 4.05
N LEU A 660 -3.75 11.90 3.32
CA LEU A 660 -2.87 10.84 3.85
C LEU A 660 -1.43 11.34 4.06
N ARG A 661 -1.07 12.46 3.41
CA ARG A 661 0.24 13.11 3.45
C ARG A 661 0.26 14.30 4.41
N LEU A 662 -0.60 15.30 4.17
CA LEU A 662 -0.68 16.58 4.87
C LEU A 662 -1.28 16.45 6.28
N THR A 663 -0.54 15.77 7.15
CA THR A 663 -0.95 15.36 8.50
C THR A 663 -0.41 16.25 9.61
N GLY A 664 0.36 17.29 9.27
CA GLY A 664 1.11 18.09 10.26
C GLY A 664 2.31 17.36 10.86
N ARG A 665 2.73 16.23 10.25
CA ARG A 665 3.90 15.42 10.60
C ARG A 665 4.80 15.27 9.36
N HIS A 666 5.98 14.65 9.52
CA HIS A 666 6.90 14.36 8.40
C HIS A 666 7.20 15.60 7.53
N GLU A 667 7.51 16.73 8.18
CA GLU A 667 7.80 18.01 7.52
C GLU A 667 6.67 18.58 6.63
N THR A 668 5.42 18.15 6.83
CA THR A 668 4.23 18.70 6.14
C THR A 668 3.40 19.62 7.05
N GLY A 669 2.64 20.53 6.44
CA GLY A 669 1.52 21.21 7.11
C GLY A 669 0.30 20.29 7.27
N HIS A 670 -0.68 20.71 8.08
CA HIS A 670 -1.96 19.98 8.22
C HIS A 670 -2.94 20.42 7.12
N ILE A 671 -3.64 19.47 6.48
CA ILE A 671 -4.46 19.75 5.27
C ILE A 671 -5.53 20.83 5.47
N SER A 672 -6.14 20.92 6.66
CA SER A 672 -7.16 21.92 6.98
C SER A 672 -6.62 23.26 7.52
N GLN A 673 -5.30 23.45 7.63
CA GLN A 673 -4.72 24.65 8.23
C GLN A 673 -3.69 25.31 7.30
N PHE A 674 -4.00 26.53 6.88
CA PHE A 674 -3.03 27.37 6.17
C PHE A 674 -2.03 27.98 7.15
N SER A 675 -0.75 27.86 6.83
CA SER A 675 0.36 28.43 7.58
C SER A 675 1.46 28.91 6.63
N SER A 676 2.24 29.90 7.05
CA SER A 676 3.41 30.35 6.28
C SER A 676 4.56 30.76 7.19
N GLY A 677 5.81 30.69 6.70
CA GLY A 677 6.97 31.11 7.48
C GLY A 677 8.29 31.10 6.73
N VAL A 678 9.25 31.89 7.22
CA VAL A 678 10.63 31.92 6.70
C VAL A 678 11.34 30.64 7.12
N ALA A 679 11.85 29.88 6.13
CA ALA A 679 12.56 28.61 6.30
C ALA A 679 11.81 27.50 7.06
N ASN A 680 10.51 27.67 7.36
CA ASN A 680 9.71 26.67 8.05
C ASN A 680 9.23 25.58 7.07
N ARG A 681 9.77 24.36 7.18
CA ARG A 681 9.33 23.23 6.34
C ARG A 681 7.93 22.72 6.70
N GLY A 682 7.52 22.77 7.96
CA GLY A 682 6.18 22.38 8.41
C GLY A 682 5.07 23.39 8.11
N ALA A 683 5.37 24.46 7.37
CA ALA A 683 4.39 25.43 6.91
C ALA A 683 3.76 25.01 5.56
N SER A 684 2.54 25.50 5.29
CA SER A 684 1.88 25.31 4.00
C SER A 684 2.62 26.05 2.87
N ILE A 685 3.03 27.31 3.13
CA ILE A 685 3.91 28.09 2.24
C ILE A 685 5.21 28.44 2.96
N ARG A 686 6.35 28.10 2.36
CA ARG A 686 7.68 28.46 2.86
C ARG A 686 8.23 29.66 2.08
N ILE A 687 8.86 30.59 2.80
CA ILE A 687 9.71 31.62 2.19
C ILE A 687 11.17 31.15 2.39
N PRO A 688 11.97 30.94 1.33
CA PRO A 688 13.37 30.53 1.49
C PRO A 688 14.17 31.55 2.30
N ARG A 689 15.18 31.08 3.06
CA ARG A 689 15.99 31.96 3.93
C ARG A 689 16.70 33.06 3.14
N HIS A 690 17.18 32.75 1.94
CA HIS A 690 17.85 33.74 1.07
C HIS A 690 16.85 34.78 0.51
N VAL A 691 15.61 34.38 0.18
CA VAL A 691 14.56 35.32 -0.28
C VAL A 691 14.20 36.32 0.82
N ALA A 692 14.05 35.84 2.06
CA ALA A 692 13.79 36.69 3.21
C ALA A 692 14.96 37.62 3.56
N HIS A 693 16.20 37.21 3.28
CA HIS A 693 17.40 38.04 3.49
C HIS A 693 17.59 39.09 2.39
N ASN A 694 17.43 38.70 1.12
CA ASN A 694 17.66 39.56 -0.05
C ASN A 694 16.49 40.53 -0.31
N GLY A 695 15.31 40.28 0.26
CA GLY A 695 14.12 41.10 0.05
C GLY A 695 13.42 40.90 -1.31
N LEU A 696 13.80 39.85 -2.05
CA LEU A 696 13.28 39.49 -3.38
C LEU A 696 13.48 37.99 -3.66
N GLY A 697 12.72 37.44 -4.61
CA GLY A 697 12.85 36.05 -5.09
C GLY A 697 11.51 35.37 -5.35
N TYR A 698 11.23 34.28 -4.63
CA TYR A 698 10.10 33.37 -4.85
C TYR A 698 9.49 32.84 -3.55
N LEU A 699 8.28 32.27 -3.63
CA LEU A 699 7.65 31.46 -2.57
C LEU A 699 7.60 29.99 -2.94
N GLU A 700 7.54 29.11 -1.95
CA GLU A 700 7.49 27.65 -2.08
C GLU A 700 6.16 27.14 -1.50
N ASP A 701 5.22 26.71 -2.35
CA ASP A 701 3.97 26.06 -1.92
C ASP A 701 4.20 24.57 -1.70
N ARG A 702 4.10 24.11 -0.44
CA ARG A 702 4.39 22.73 -0.04
C ARG A 702 3.16 21.82 -0.09
N ARG A 703 1.98 22.38 -0.38
CA ARG A 703 0.68 21.68 -0.35
C ARG A 703 0.44 20.70 -1.52
N PRO A 704 0.94 20.89 -2.75
CA PRO A 704 0.80 19.91 -3.84
C PRO A 704 1.31 18.52 -3.48
N ALA A 705 0.49 17.50 -3.76
CA ALA A 705 0.91 16.10 -3.77
C ALA A 705 1.75 15.77 -5.01
N SER A 706 2.53 14.69 -4.93
CA SER A 706 3.30 14.13 -6.05
C SER A 706 2.45 13.78 -7.29
N ASN A 707 1.17 13.44 -7.11
CA ASN A 707 0.20 13.17 -8.18
C ASN A 707 -0.52 14.43 -8.72
N ILE A 708 -0.06 15.65 -8.40
CA ILE A 708 -0.68 16.88 -8.93
C ILE A 708 -0.79 16.83 -10.46
N GLY A 709 -1.95 17.25 -10.98
CA GLY A 709 -2.36 17.07 -12.37
C GLY A 709 -3.37 15.94 -12.55
N LYS A 710 -3.37 14.91 -11.69
CA LYS A 710 -4.47 13.94 -11.59
C LYS A 710 -5.67 14.62 -10.91
N PRO A 711 -6.86 14.67 -11.54
CA PRO A 711 -8.00 15.36 -10.98
C PRO A 711 -8.51 14.64 -9.72
N CYS A 712 -8.66 15.37 -8.62
CA CYS A 712 -9.33 14.89 -7.42
C CYS A 712 -10.74 14.39 -7.79
N ILE A 713 -11.25 13.36 -7.09
CA ILE A 713 -12.53 12.69 -7.40
C ILE A 713 -13.67 13.69 -7.65
N ILE A 714 -13.75 14.75 -6.83
CA ILE A 714 -14.69 15.87 -6.97
C ILE A 714 -14.61 16.52 -8.36
N TYR A 715 -13.41 16.90 -8.79
CA TYR A 715 -13.16 17.62 -10.04
C TYR A 715 -13.26 16.71 -11.27
N LYS A 716 -13.00 15.40 -11.11
CA LYS A 716 -13.21 14.40 -12.18
C LYS A 716 -14.71 14.20 -12.50
N THR A 717 -15.59 14.46 -11.55
CA THR A 717 -17.05 14.22 -11.66
C THR A 717 -17.92 15.47 -11.85
N HIS A 718 -17.42 16.66 -11.50
CA HIS A 718 -18.18 17.90 -11.59
C HIS A 718 -17.26 19.08 -11.96
N ASN A 719 -16.99 19.26 -13.26
CA ASN A 719 -16.09 20.31 -13.74
C ASN A 719 -16.81 21.46 -14.49
N THR A 720 -18.04 21.24 -14.98
CA THR A 720 -18.79 22.28 -15.70
C THR A 720 -19.58 23.21 -14.76
N PRO A 721 -19.84 24.48 -15.14
CA PRO A 721 -20.74 25.38 -14.41
C PRO A 721 -22.14 24.80 -14.15
N VAL A 722 -22.62 23.92 -15.04
CA VAL A 722 -23.93 23.26 -14.94
C VAL A 722 -23.91 22.14 -13.89
N GLU A 723 -22.84 21.34 -13.81
CA GLU A 723 -22.67 20.33 -12.77
C GLU A 723 -22.39 20.95 -11.40
N LEU A 724 -21.55 21.98 -11.34
CA LEU A 724 -21.32 22.77 -10.12
C LEU A 724 -22.62 23.42 -9.62
N GLY A 725 -23.51 23.85 -10.53
CA GLY A 725 -24.86 24.33 -10.22
C GLY A 725 -25.85 23.22 -9.80
N LYS A 726 -25.57 21.95 -10.13
CA LYS A 726 -26.35 20.77 -9.70
C LYS A 726 -25.88 20.19 -8.35
N LEU A 727 -24.68 20.53 -7.87
CA LEU A 727 -24.12 19.98 -6.62
C LEU A 727 -24.99 20.26 -5.39
N THR A 728 -25.36 19.19 -4.69
CA THR A 728 -26.12 19.19 -3.43
C THR A 728 -25.21 18.90 -2.21
N ASP A 729 -25.73 19.11 -0.99
CA ASP A 729 -25.04 18.68 0.25
C ASP A 729 -24.77 17.17 0.24
N THR A 730 -25.69 16.39 -0.32
CA THR A 730 -25.56 14.94 -0.48
C THR A 730 -24.43 14.58 -1.44
N GLN A 731 -24.38 15.18 -2.64
CA GLN A 731 -23.32 14.91 -3.61
C GLN A 731 -21.95 15.34 -3.09
N LEU A 732 -21.80 16.57 -2.58
CA LEU A 732 -20.53 17.01 -1.99
C LEU A 732 -20.03 16.09 -0.87
N LYS A 733 -20.95 15.45 -0.12
CA LYS A 733 -20.62 14.46 0.90
C LYS A 733 -20.21 13.11 0.29
N THR A 734 -20.86 12.65 -0.77
CA THR A 734 -20.44 11.46 -1.57
C THR A 734 -19.04 11.67 -2.17
N LEU A 735 -18.71 12.91 -2.53
CA LEU A 735 -17.42 13.33 -3.08
C LEU A 735 -16.34 13.58 -2.01
N GLY A 736 -16.57 13.16 -0.77
CA GLY A 736 -15.57 13.20 0.31
C GLY A 736 -15.53 14.47 1.16
N VAL A 737 -16.36 15.48 0.92
CA VAL A 737 -16.45 16.68 1.79
C VAL A 737 -17.28 16.34 3.03
N GLU A 738 -16.70 15.63 4.00
CA GLU A 738 -17.41 15.14 5.19
C GLU A 738 -17.88 16.28 6.12
N SER A 739 -17.11 17.36 6.21
CA SER A 739 -17.41 18.54 7.02
C SER A 739 -18.67 19.25 6.53
N LYS A 740 -19.66 19.39 7.42
CA LYS A 740 -20.93 20.05 7.12
C LYS A 740 -20.76 21.54 6.82
N ASP A 741 -19.83 22.20 7.52
CA ASP A 741 -19.61 23.63 7.36
C ASP A 741 -18.79 23.93 6.11
N ASP A 742 -17.86 23.06 5.69
CA ASP A 742 -17.18 23.17 4.40
C ASP A 742 -18.12 22.92 3.22
N ARG A 743 -19.04 21.94 3.30
CA ARG A 743 -20.10 21.79 2.27
C ARG A 743 -21.00 23.02 2.20
N LYS A 744 -21.39 23.56 3.36
CA LYS A 744 -22.18 24.80 3.43
C LYS A 744 -21.42 25.99 2.83
N ALA A 745 -20.11 26.08 3.06
CA ALA A 745 -19.24 27.11 2.50
C ALA A 745 -19.08 26.96 0.98
N ALA A 746 -18.86 25.74 0.47
CA ALA A 746 -18.78 25.42 -0.95
C ALA A 746 -20.10 25.76 -1.68
N LEU A 747 -21.25 25.30 -1.15
CA LEU A 747 -22.56 25.62 -1.71
C LEU A 747 -22.89 27.13 -1.65
N ALA A 748 -22.40 27.85 -0.64
CA ALA A 748 -22.51 29.30 -0.57
C ALA A 748 -21.58 30.00 -1.59
N ALA A 749 -20.36 29.49 -1.79
CA ALA A 749 -19.41 29.99 -2.76
C ALA A 749 -19.92 29.79 -4.20
N PHE A 750 -20.45 28.61 -4.55
CA PHE A 750 -21.04 28.35 -5.87
C PHE A 750 -22.22 29.29 -6.16
N LYS A 751 -23.13 29.47 -5.19
CA LYS A 751 -24.26 30.41 -5.30
C LYS A 751 -23.80 31.87 -5.41
N LYS A 752 -22.73 32.26 -4.70
CA LYS A 752 -22.13 33.61 -4.79
C LYS A 752 -21.39 33.84 -6.10
N ALA A 753 -20.81 32.80 -6.70
CA ALA A 753 -20.18 32.81 -8.02
C ALA A 753 -21.19 32.76 -9.19
N GLY A 754 -22.49 32.68 -8.91
CA GLY A 754 -23.55 32.71 -9.92
C GLY A 754 -23.97 31.34 -10.45
N TYR A 755 -23.32 30.24 -10.03
CA TYR A 755 -23.70 28.89 -10.42
C TYR A 755 -25.04 28.50 -9.77
N LYS A 756 -26.10 28.55 -10.59
CA LYS A 756 -27.47 28.18 -10.23
C LYS A 756 -27.90 27.00 -11.11
N PRO A 757 -28.74 26.08 -10.62
CA PRO A 757 -29.37 25.08 -11.47
C PRO A 757 -30.33 25.78 -12.44
N THR A 758 -29.92 25.97 -13.69
CA THR A 758 -30.78 26.41 -14.78
C THR A 758 -31.70 25.26 -15.16
N GLY A 759 -33.01 25.42 -14.93
CA GLY A 759 -34.01 24.53 -15.51
C GLY A 759 -33.95 24.55 -17.04
N ALA A 760 -34.40 23.48 -17.68
CA ALA A 760 -34.36 23.35 -19.14
C ALA A 760 -35.13 24.49 -19.82
N ALA A 761 -34.54 25.05 -20.88
CA ALA A 761 -35.18 26.07 -21.71
C ALA A 761 -36.27 25.41 -22.58
N ALA A 762 -37.52 25.49 -22.13
CA ALA A 762 -38.67 25.09 -22.95
C ALA A 762 -38.89 26.11 -24.08
N LEU A 763 -39.12 25.61 -25.30
CA LEU A 763 -39.44 26.41 -26.47
C LEU A 763 -40.81 27.11 -26.30
N ALA A 764 -40.92 28.35 -26.73
CA ALA A 764 -42.12 29.16 -26.55
C ALA A 764 -43.08 29.05 -27.75
N VAL A 765 -44.30 28.55 -27.53
CA VAL A 765 -45.43 28.64 -28.47
C VAL A 765 -46.74 28.89 -27.71
N GLY A 766 -47.49 29.92 -28.13
CA GLY A 766 -48.96 29.92 -28.13
C GLY A 766 -49.76 29.95 -26.82
N GLY A 767 -50.09 31.15 -26.35
CA GLY A 767 -51.50 31.62 -26.39
C GLY A 767 -52.51 31.29 -25.28
N SER A 768 -53.02 32.37 -24.67
CA SER A 768 -54.47 32.66 -24.45
C SER A 768 -55.22 32.10 -23.23
N LEU A 769 -55.85 33.03 -22.47
CA LEU A 769 -57.10 32.97 -21.64
C LEU A 769 -57.38 31.77 -20.67
N ALA A 770 -58.11 31.89 -19.55
CA ALA A 770 -58.58 33.04 -18.74
C ALA A 770 -59.23 32.56 -17.39
N THR A 771 -59.64 33.54 -16.56
CA THR A 771 -60.82 33.52 -15.64
C THR A 771 -60.82 32.72 -14.31
N THR A 772 -60.87 33.49 -13.19
CA THR A 772 -61.82 33.41 -12.02
C THR A 772 -62.09 32.04 -11.34
N SER A 773 -61.69 31.84 -10.07
CA SER A 773 -62.45 32.12 -8.81
C SER A 773 -63.52 31.04 -8.47
N THR A 774 -64.11 30.87 -7.27
CA THR A 774 -64.22 31.71 -6.04
C THR A 774 -64.26 30.80 -4.78
N ALA A 775 -64.60 31.31 -3.58
CA ALA A 775 -64.49 30.59 -2.29
C ALA A 775 -65.81 30.45 -1.49
N GLY A 776 -65.83 29.56 -0.49
CA GLY A 776 -66.90 29.34 0.52
C GLY A 776 -67.40 27.88 0.55
N ALA A 777 -67.89 27.29 1.65
CA ALA A 777 -67.93 27.70 3.08
C ALA A 777 -68.08 26.45 4.00
N GLY A 778 -67.98 26.59 5.32
CA GLY A 778 -68.35 25.54 6.32
C GLY A 778 -69.77 25.76 6.90
N PRO A 779 -70.16 25.16 8.07
CA PRO A 779 -69.39 24.32 9.02
C PRO A 779 -70.16 23.10 9.63
N SER A 780 -69.51 22.30 10.51
CA SER A 780 -69.96 22.01 11.92
C SER A 780 -69.54 20.65 12.57
N ARG A 781 -69.28 20.73 13.90
CA ARG A 781 -69.33 19.73 15.02
C ARG A 781 -68.78 18.27 14.91
N LEU A 782 -67.58 18.11 15.50
CA LEU A 782 -67.23 17.20 16.63
C LEU A 782 -67.58 15.69 16.60
N GLY A 783 -66.55 14.82 16.58
CA GLY A 783 -66.66 13.41 16.99
C GLY A 783 -65.37 12.57 16.97
N LYS A 784 -64.73 12.39 18.15
CA LYS A 784 -63.59 11.47 18.45
C LYS A 784 -62.26 11.68 17.66
N LYS A 785 -61.15 11.18 18.23
CA LYS A 785 -59.79 11.25 17.65
C LYS A 785 -59.49 10.03 16.76
N PRO A 786 -58.90 10.22 15.57
CA PRO A 786 -57.97 9.26 14.97
C PRO A 786 -56.50 9.63 15.30
N SER A 787 -55.59 8.66 15.19
CA SER A 787 -54.15 8.87 15.36
C SER A 787 -53.52 9.61 14.17
N SER A 788 -52.53 10.46 14.44
CA SER A 788 -51.80 11.17 13.39
C SER A 788 -50.84 10.24 12.63
N ARG A 789 -51.24 9.82 11.42
CA ARG A 789 -50.33 9.20 10.44
C ARG A 789 -49.07 10.07 10.30
N LYS A 790 -47.91 9.54 10.68
CA LYS A 790 -46.62 10.05 10.19
C LYS A 790 -46.66 9.96 8.65
N ARG A 791 -46.32 11.03 7.95
CA ARG A 791 -46.12 10.97 6.50
C ARG A 791 -44.89 10.10 6.20
N LYS A 792 -44.89 9.45 5.04
CA LYS A 792 -43.79 8.56 4.63
C LYS A 792 -42.45 9.31 4.66
N ARG A 793 -41.41 8.52 4.88
CA ARG A 793 -40.02 8.87 4.63
C ARG A 793 -39.65 8.10 3.38
N ASP A 794 -39.48 8.80 2.27
CA ASP A 794 -39.01 8.17 1.04
C ASP A 794 -37.56 7.67 1.24
N ASP A 795 -37.18 6.63 0.48
CA ASP A 795 -35.96 5.78 0.59
C ASP A 795 -36.14 4.34 1.18
N ASP A 796 -37.28 3.66 0.92
CA ASP A 796 -37.35 2.18 1.00
C ASP A 796 -37.19 1.59 -0.42
N LEU A 797 -35.94 1.39 -0.85
CA LEU A 797 -35.55 0.85 -2.17
C LEU A 797 -35.79 -0.68 -2.33
N ASN A 798 -37.01 -1.13 -2.05
CA ASN A 798 -37.53 -2.45 -2.41
C ASN A 798 -38.96 -2.22 -2.96
N GLU A 799 -39.09 -1.79 -4.22
CA GLU A 799 -40.34 -1.21 -4.75
C GLU A 799 -41.41 -2.25 -5.15
N PHE A 800 -41.10 -3.55 -5.05
CA PHE A 800 -42.03 -4.64 -5.38
C PHE A 800 -42.50 -5.38 -4.12
N LEU A 801 -43.83 -5.51 -4.01
CA LEU A 801 -44.66 -6.05 -2.92
C LEU A 801 -45.04 -5.05 -1.80
N PRO A 802 -46.31 -5.08 -1.32
CA PRO A 802 -46.81 -4.15 -0.31
C PRO A 802 -46.40 -4.54 1.12
N ASP A 803 -46.37 -3.55 2.02
CA ASP A 803 -46.02 -3.72 3.44
C ASP A 803 -46.84 -4.84 4.13
N GLY A 804 -46.16 -5.90 4.57
CA GLY A 804 -46.75 -6.93 5.44
C GLY A 804 -46.97 -6.43 6.88
N PRO A 805 -47.87 -7.07 7.64
CA PRO A 805 -48.18 -6.64 9.01
C PRO A 805 -46.96 -6.72 9.94
N PRO A 806 -46.68 -5.69 10.75
CA PRO A 806 -45.49 -5.65 11.60
C PRO A 806 -45.74 -6.23 13.00
N ASP A 807 -45.77 -7.57 13.13
CA ASP A 807 -45.23 -8.34 14.28
C ASP A 807 -45.61 -9.83 14.24
N GLU A 808 -44.71 -10.69 13.73
CA GLU A 808 -44.76 -12.16 13.93
C GLU A 808 -43.41 -12.78 14.34
N GLY A 809 -42.44 -11.95 14.74
CA GLY A 809 -41.08 -12.40 15.08
C GLY A 809 -40.94 -13.16 16.41
N ALA A 810 -42.06 -13.45 17.10
CA ALA A 810 -42.11 -14.07 18.42
C ALA A 810 -43.28 -15.06 18.62
N THR A 811 -44.02 -15.38 17.56
CA THR A 811 -45.33 -16.10 17.64
C THR A 811 -45.36 -17.44 16.88
N LEU A 812 -44.27 -17.82 16.22
CA LEU A 812 -44.11 -19.10 15.53
C LEU A 812 -42.99 -19.91 16.20
N GLY A 813 -43.34 -21.10 16.70
CA GLY A 813 -42.39 -22.08 17.24
C GLY A 813 -41.62 -22.86 16.17
N SER A 814 -41.38 -22.27 14.99
CA SER A 814 -40.62 -22.89 13.90
C SER A 814 -39.62 -21.91 13.29
N PHE A 815 -38.34 -22.30 13.25
CA PHE A 815 -37.24 -21.49 12.71
C PHE A 815 -37.07 -21.65 11.19
N GLU A 816 -38.18 -21.84 10.47
CA GLU A 816 -38.20 -22.09 9.03
C GLU A 816 -38.13 -20.77 8.24
N PHE A 817 -37.34 -20.74 7.15
CA PHE A 817 -37.32 -19.59 6.24
C PHE A 817 -38.38 -19.68 5.13
N LYS A 818 -39.14 -20.79 5.10
CA LYS A 818 -40.19 -21.11 4.11
C LYS A 818 -39.66 -21.07 2.66
N GLU A 819 -38.45 -21.60 2.49
CA GLU A 819 -37.63 -21.60 1.28
C GLU A 819 -38.42 -21.93 0.00
N VAL A 820 -38.44 -21.03 -0.99
CA VAL A 820 -39.03 -21.24 -2.32
C VAL A 820 -37.97 -21.83 -3.26
N LEU A 821 -38.24 -23.01 -3.82
CA LEU A 821 -37.28 -23.76 -4.65
C LEU A 821 -37.61 -23.78 -6.16
N ASP A 822 -38.67 -23.08 -6.57
CA ASP A 822 -39.02 -22.92 -7.98
C ASP A 822 -38.05 -21.95 -8.70
N GLU A 823 -37.34 -22.43 -9.72
CA GLU A 823 -36.31 -21.65 -10.39
C GLU A 823 -36.84 -20.44 -11.17
N GLU A 824 -38.05 -20.52 -11.73
CA GLU A 824 -38.58 -19.46 -12.60
C GLU A 824 -39.01 -18.24 -11.76
N SER A 825 -39.76 -18.46 -10.68
CA SER A 825 -40.09 -17.38 -9.75
C SER A 825 -38.87 -16.82 -9.04
N LEU A 826 -37.83 -17.63 -8.77
CA LEU A 826 -36.58 -17.17 -8.16
C LEU A 826 -35.76 -16.24 -9.06
N ARG A 827 -35.57 -16.55 -10.35
CA ARG A 827 -34.68 -15.81 -11.27
C ARG A 827 -35.00 -14.31 -11.37
N THR A 828 -36.26 -13.94 -11.14
CA THR A 828 -36.76 -12.55 -11.19
C THR A 828 -36.62 -11.75 -9.89
N LYS A 829 -36.05 -12.32 -8.81
CA LYS A 829 -36.00 -11.67 -7.49
C LYS A 829 -34.63 -11.08 -7.15
N SER A 830 -34.67 -9.97 -6.41
CA SER A 830 -33.51 -9.36 -5.77
C SER A 830 -33.87 -8.75 -4.42
N ALA A 831 -32.87 -8.38 -3.63
CA ALA A 831 -33.03 -7.76 -2.32
C ALA A 831 -31.94 -6.72 -2.05
N VAL A 832 -32.31 -5.51 -1.61
CA VAL A 832 -31.33 -4.48 -1.20
C VAL A 832 -30.94 -4.70 0.27
N VAL A 833 -29.75 -5.23 0.54
CA VAL A 833 -29.36 -5.73 1.87
C VAL A 833 -27.90 -5.45 2.20
N ASN A 834 -27.55 -5.53 3.50
CA ASN A 834 -26.17 -5.41 4.00
C ASN A 834 -25.49 -6.79 3.94
N ARG A 835 -24.17 -6.82 3.75
CA ARG A 835 -23.33 -8.03 3.72
C ARG A 835 -23.49 -8.93 4.96
N ALA A 836 -23.71 -8.38 6.15
CA ALA A 836 -23.79 -9.17 7.39
C ALA A 836 -25.00 -10.14 7.45
N PRO A 837 -26.26 -9.71 7.26
CA PRO A 837 -27.40 -10.64 7.15
C PRO A 837 -27.26 -11.71 6.06
N VAL A 838 -26.66 -11.36 4.91
CA VAL A 838 -26.34 -12.32 3.83
C VAL A 838 -25.38 -13.40 4.32
N MET A 839 -24.34 -13.01 5.05
CA MET A 839 -23.40 -13.95 5.65
C MET A 839 -24.07 -14.87 6.67
N THR A 840 -24.96 -14.36 7.52
CA THR A 840 -25.67 -15.18 8.52
C THR A 840 -26.63 -16.17 7.86
N ALA A 841 -27.37 -15.75 6.82
CA ALA A 841 -28.24 -16.65 6.06
C ALA A 841 -27.43 -17.77 5.36
N TRP A 842 -26.35 -17.40 4.67
CA TRP A 842 -25.49 -18.36 3.98
C TRP A 842 -24.79 -19.33 4.93
N ALA A 843 -24.18 -18.82 6.01
CA ALA A 843 -23.52 -19.64 7.03
C ALA A 843 -24.48 -20.61 7.73
N THR A 844 -25.76 -20.25 7.87
CA THR A 844 -26.80 -21.17 8.38
C THR A 844 -26.99 -22.33 7.41
N ILE A 845 -27.13 -22.07 6.11
CA ILE A 845 -27.35 -23.10 5.08
C ILE A 845 -26.12 -24.01 4.91
N VAL A 846 -24.89 -23.46 4.99
CA VAL A 846 -23.66 -24.28 4.98
C VAL A 846 -23.60 -25.17 6.22
N ALA A 847 -23.92 -24.66 7.41
CA ALA A 847 -23.93 -25.46 8.64
C ALA A 847 -25.03 -26.55 8.63
N GLU A 848 -26.22 -26.27 8.10
CA GLU A 848 -27.24 -27.32 7.88
C GLU A 848 -26.75 -28.42 6.93
N ARG A 849 -26.05 -28.06 5.83
CA ARG A 849 -25.47 -29.04 4.91
C ARG A 849 -24.34 -29.86 5.54
N MET A 850 -23.72 -29.37 6.61
CA MET A 850 -22.75 -30.11 7.44
C MET A 850 -23.41 -31.00 8.53
N GLY A 851 -24.74 -31.04 8.62
CA GLY A 851 -25.48 -31.92 9.52
C GLY A 851 -25.94 -31.29 10.85
N PHE A 852 -25.69 -30.00 11.09
CA PHE A 852 -26.19 -29.30 12.27
C PHE A 852 -27.70 -29.02 12.14
N LYS A 853 -28.46 -29.10 13.25
CA LYS A 853 -29.87 -28.73 13.25
C LYS A 853 -30.02 -27.23 12.98
N ARG A 854 -31.15 -26.81 12.36
CA ARG A 854 -31.49 -25.39 12.04
C ARG A 854 -31.11 -24.40 13.15
N GLU A 855 -31.38 -24.74 14.40
CA GLU A 855 -31.09 -23.88 15.55
C GLU A 855 -29.60 -23.76 15.89
N GLU A 856 -28.89 -24.89 15.85
CA GLU A 856 -27.45 -24.98 16.09
C GLU A 856 -26.72 -24.22 14.97
N ALA A 857 -27.13 -24.45 13.72
CA ALA A 857 -26.70 -23.73 12.53
C ALA A 857 -26.92 -22.21 12.65
N LEU A 858 -28.09 -21.76 13.13
CA LEU A 858 -28.38 -20.34 13.38
C LEU A 858 -27.45 -19.72 14.45
N SER A 859 -27.20 -20.45 15.54
CA SER A 859 -26.27 -20.03 16.61
C SER A 859 -24.83 -19.89 16.08
N ILE A 860 -24.34 -20.92 15.38
CA ILE A 860 -23.01 -20.97 14.74
C ILE A 860 -22.84 -19.87 13.69
N ALA A 861 -23.84 -19.67 12.82
CA ALA A 861 -23.82 -18.67 11.76
C ALA A 861 -23.75 -17.23 12.29
N SER A 862 -24.39 -16.96 13.42
CA SER A 862 -24.33 -15.66 14.10
C SER A 862 -22.92 -15.39 14.64
N ALA A 863 -22.33 -16.35 15.35
CA ALA A 863 -20.96 -16.27 15.85
C ALA A 863 -19.94 -16.07 14.70
N TYR A 864 -20.03 -16.90 13.65
CA TYR A 864 -19.20 -16.79 12.44
C TYR A 864 -19.33 -15.42 11.76
N THR A 865 -20.55 -14.85 11.72
CA THR A 865 -20.78 -13.50 11.17
C THR A 865 -20.11 -12.44 12.04
N GLU A 866 -20.23 -12.50 13.37
CA GLU A 866 -19.57 -11.54 14.26
C GLU A 866 -18.03 -11.64 14.22
N MET A 867 -17.46 -12.85 14.11
CA MET A 867 -16.01 -13.06 13.95
C MET A 867 -15.47 -12.38 12.68
N ASN A 868 -16.16 -12.55 11.55
CA ASN A 868 -15.79 -11.92 10.28
C ASN A 868 -16.02 -10.40 10.31
N ALA A 869 -17.11 -9.95 10.93
CA ALA A 869 -17.38 -8.53 11.15
C ALA A 869 -16.29 -7.87 12.01
N ILE A 870 -15.91 -8.48 13.14
CA ILE A 870 -14.84 -7.96 14.01
C ILE A 870 -13.50 -7.96 13.27
N SER A 871 -13.14 -9.05 12.60
CA SER A 871 -11.91 -9.15 11.81
C SER A 871 -11.82 -8.04 10.76
N LYS A 872 -12.91 -7.81 10.00
CA LYS A 872 -12.95 -6.76 8.99
C LYS A 872 -12.95 -5.36 9.63
N GLY A 873 -13.68 -5.16 10.73
CA GLY A 873 -13.70 -3.89 11.47
C GLY A 873 -12.35 -3.50 12.07
N VAL A 874 -11.57 -4.46 12.56
CA VAL A 874 -10.18 -4.24 12.98
C VAL A 874 -9.29 -3.91 11.77
N SER A 875 -9.45 -4.61 10.64
CA SER A 875 -8.70 -4.29 9.40
C SER A 875 -9.01 -2.90 8.82
N LEU A 876 -10.19 -2.34 9.15
CA LEU A 876 -10.65 -1.02 8.74
C LEU A 876 -10.40 0.06 9.82
N GLY A 877 -9.74 -0.26 10.93
CA GLY A 877 -9.50 0.67 12.05
C GLY A 877 -10.74 1.07 12.85
N ILE A 878 -11.90 0.48 12.58
CA ILE A 878 -13.19 0.73 13.26
C ILE A 878 -13.18 0.11 14.67
N PHE A 879 -12.35 -0.92 14.88
CA PHE A 879 -12.21 -1.63 16.15
C PHE A 879 -10.76 -1.71 16.61
N GLU A 880 -10.55 -1.67 17.92
CA GLU A 880 -9.22 -1.71 18.55
C GLU A 880 -8.49 -3.04 18.30
N GLN A 881 -7.15 -2.97 18.16
CA GLN A 881 -6.28 -4.14 17.98
C GLN A 881 -6.30 -5.05 19.22
N GLY A 882 -7.14 -6.09 19.16
CA GLY A 882 -7.36 -7.02 20.26
C GLY A 882 -8.83 -7.37 20.47
N LYS A 883 -9.76 -6.57 19.94
CA LYS A 883 -11.18 -6.94 19.86
C LYS A 883 -11.30 -8.22 19.02
N GLY A 884 -11.84 -9.29 19.61
CA GLY A 884 -11.91 -10.62 19.00
C GLY A 884 -10.87 -11.64 19.49
N LYS A 885 -9.90 -11.26 20.34
CA LYS A 885 -9.05 -12.25 21.05
C LYS A 885 -9.94 -13.20 21.87
N GLY A 886 -9.79 -14.51 21.66
CA GLY A 886 -10.59 -15.54 22.33
C GLY A 886 -11.88 -15.94 21.61
N MET A 887 -12.15 -15.45 20.39
CA MET A 887 -13.26 -15.93 19.55
C MET A 887 -12.85 -17.03 18.55
N GLU A 888 -11.56 -17.32 18.43
CA GLU A 888 -11.00 -18.39 17.57
C GLU A 888 -10.05 -19.26 18.37
N ILE A 889 -10.19 -20.58 18.22
CA ILE A 889 -9.34 -21.57 18.87
C ILE A 889 -8.00 -21.72 18.14
N ARG A 890 -6.90 -21.68 18.88
CA ARG A 890 -5.55 -21.93 18.37
C ARG A 890 -5.26 -23.43 18.36
N LYS A 891 -4.46 -23.90 17.40
CA LYS A 891 -4.00 -25.31 17.37
C LYS A 891 -3.28 -25.65 18.68
N GLY A 892 -3.89 -26.50 19.51
CA GLY A 892 -3.39 -26.92 20.82
C GLY A 892 -4.25 -26.51 22.02
N GLU A 893 -5.32 -25.74 21.84
CA GLU A 893 -6.29 -25.41 22.91
C GLU A 893 -7.42 -26.46 22.99
N SER A 894 -7.78 -26.90 24.20
CA SER A 894 -8.66 -28.08 24.45
C SER A 894 -10.17 -27.78 24.46
N GLN A 895 -10.60 -26.64 23.95
CA GLN A 895 -12.02 -26.32 23.79
C GLN A 895 -12.55 -26.81 22.42
N PRO A 896 -13.83 -27.20 22.32
CA PRO A 896 -14.38 -27.74 21.08
C PRO A 896 -14.84 -26.62 20.12
N TYR A 897 -14.62 -26.83 18.82
CA TYR A 897 -14.92 -25.88 17.74
C TYR A 897 -15.52 -26.56 16.51
N VAL A 898 -16.36 -25.83 15.77
CA VAL A 898 -16.72 -26.22 14.38
C VAL A 898 -15.73 -25.53 13.45
N ASP A 899 -15.20 -26.21 12.43
CA ASP A 899 -14.49 -25.55 11.34
C ASP A 899 -15.49 -25.22 10.23
N LEU A 900 -15.92 -23.95 10.17
CA LEU A 900 -16.92 -23.46 9.20
C LEU A 900 -16.25 -22.41 8.30
N MET A 901 -16.21 -22.66 7.00
CA MET A 901 -15.69 -21.74 5.97
C MET A 901 -14.33 -21.13 6.33
N GLY A 902 -13.41 -21.97 6.84
CA GLY A 902 -12.05 -21.58 7.22
C GLY A 902 -11.94 -20.77 8.52
N ARG A 903 -12.97 -20.81 9.38
CA ARG A 903 -13.00 -20.17 10.71
C ARG A 903 -13.42 -21.18 11.77
N ARG A 904 -13.00 -20.93 13.02
CA ARG A 904 -13.19 -21.87 14.14
C ARG A 904 -13.98 -21.26 15.30
N PRO A 905 -15.30 -21.02 15.15
CA PRO A 905 -16.17 -20.64 16.25
C PRO A 905 -16.14 -21.69 17.38
N VAL A 906 -15.98 -21.20 18.61
CA VAL A 906 -16.08 -21.99 19.84
C VAL A 906 -17.55 -22.36 20.07
N TYR A 907 -17.82 -23.57 20.57
CA TYR A 907 -19.15 -23.96 21.04
C TYR A 907 -19.14 -24.54 22.46
N THR A 908 -20.33 -24.66 23.03
CA THR A 908 -20.55 -25.42 24.27
C THR A 908 -21.79 -26.30 24.14
N ASN A 909 -21.83 -27.40 24.89
CA ASN A 909 -23.05 -28.15 25.15
C ASN A 909 -23.78 -27.47 26.31
N ARG A 910 -25.08 -27.20 26.14
CA ARG A 910 -25.97 -26.94 27.27
C ARG A 910 -27.24 -27.73 27.05
N SER A 911 -27.55 -28.66 27.96
CA SER A 911 -28.78 -29.48 27.92
C SER A 911 -28.97 -30.30 26.63
N SER A 912 -27.90 -30.85 26.06
CA SER A 912 -27.91 -31.66 24.82
C SER A 912 -28.17 -30.89 23.52
N GLU A 913 -27.97 -29.58 23.53
CA GLU A 913 -28.00 -28.71 22.35
C GLU A 913 -26.67 -27.99 22.17
N TRP A 914 -26.20 -27.89 20.92
CA TRP A 914 -24.95 -27.19 20.60
C TRP A 914 -25.21 -25.70 20.33
N ARG A 915 -24.62 -24.84 21.16
CA ARG A 915 -24.74 -23.38 21.03
C ARG A 915 -23.34 -22.75 20.89
N ALA A 916 -23.18 -21.84 19.94
CA ALA A 916 -21.92 -21.16 19.68
C ALA A 916 -21.69 -20.01 20.67
N LEU A 917 -20.42 -19.77 21.04
CA LEU A 917 -20.04 -18.76 22.02
C LEU A 917 -19.56 -17.46 21.36
N VAL A 918 -20.11 -16.34 21.81
CA VAL A 918 -19.63 -14.99 21.51
C VAL A 918 -19.25 -14.33 22.82
N LYS A 919 -17.97 -13.95 23.00
CA LYS A 919 -17.46 -13.34 24.25
C LYS A 919 -17.72 -14.21 25.50
N SER A 920 -17.72 -15.54 25.32
CA SER A 920 -18.06 -16.56 26.33
C SER A 920 -19.55 -16.66 26.72
N GLU A 921 -20.45 -15.95 26.04
CA GLU A 921 -21.91 -16.10 26.19
C GLU A 921 -22.49 -16.91 25.02
N PRO A 922 -23.44 -17.84 25.24
CA PRO A 922 -24.07 -18.61 24.16
C PRO A 922 -25.07 -17.75 23.36
N VAL A 923 -25.08 -17.92 22.04
CA VAL A 923 -25.95 -17.14 21.15
C VAL A 923 -27.29 -17.84 20.90
N GLU A 924 -28.38 -17.18 21.30
CA GLU A 924 -29.75 -17.67 21.14
C GLU A 924 -30.21 -17.73 19.66
N PRO A 925 -30.67 -18.89 19.14
CA PRO A 925 -31.08 -19.06 17.73
C PRO A 925 -32.16 -18.08 17.28
N ALA A 926 -33.12 -17.77 18.16
CA ALA A 926 -34.20 -16.83 17.88
C ALA A 926 -33.71 -15.42 17.55
N THR A 927 -32.56 -15.00 18.09
CA THR A 927 -31.97 -13.69 17.80
C THR A 927 -31.34 -13.67 16.41
N ALA A 928 -30.68 -14.76 16.00
CA ALA A 928 -30.14 -14.91 14.65
C ALA A 928 -31.27 -14.99 13.59
N PHE A 929 -32.32 -15.78 13.87
CA PHE A 929 -33.49 -15.89 13.01
C PHE A 929 -34.21 -14.54 12.85
N ALA A 930 -34.53 -13.86 13.95
CA ALA A 930 -35.19 -12.55 13.91
C ALA A 930 -34.33 -11.46 13.22
N TYR A 931 -33.00 -11.55 13.31
CA TYR A 931 -32.08 -10.66 12.60
C TYR A 931 -32.14 -10.86 11.08
N VAL A 932 -32.04 -12.11 10.62
CA VAL A 932 -32.13 -12.47 9.19
C VAL A 932 -33.51 -12.13 8.63
N SER A 933 -34.59 -12.54 9.30
CA SER A 933 -35.97 -12.29 8.85
C SER A 933 -36.32 -10.80 8.79
N ARG A 934 -35.83 -9.99 9.74
CA ARG A 934 -36.00 -8.52 9.70
C ARG A 934 -35.20 -7.86 8.57
N ALA A 935 -34.06 -8.42 8.18
CA ALA A 935 -33.20 -7.86 7.14
C ALA A 935 -33.75 -8.09 5.72
N PHE A 936 -34.28 -9.29 5.45
CA PHE A 936 -34.80 -9.65 4.13
C PHE A 936 -36.32 -9.41 3.97
N ARG A 937 -37.09 -9.32 5.07
CA ARG A 937 -38.56 -9.20 5.05
C ARG A 937 -39.17 -10.28 4.11
N GLN A 938 -40.08 -9.88 3.23
CA GLN A 938 -40.75 -10.76 2.24
C GLN A 938 -39.82 -11.38 1.19
N THR A 939 -38.59 -10.87 1.00
CA THR A 939 -37.62 -11.49 0.08
C THR A 939 -36.95 -12.75 0.65
N LEU A 940 -37.09 -12.99 1.97
CA LEU A 940 -36.41 -14.07 2.68
C LEU A 940 -36.59 -15.45 2.02
N PRO A 941 -37.82 -15.94 1.73
CA PRO A 941 -38.04 -17.27 1.13
C PRO A 941 -37.29 -17.50 -0.18
N PHE A 942 -37.18 -16.44 -1.00
CA PHE A 942 -36.55 -16.50 -2.32
C PHE A 942 -35.03 -16.47 -2.21
N ILE A 943 -34.49 -15.62 -1.33
CA ILE A 943 -33.03 -15.50 -1.14
C ILE A 943 -32.46 -16.77 -0.51
N THR A 944 -33.12 -17.32 0.53
CA THR A 944 -32.69 -18.58 1.16
C THR A 944 -32.95 -19.80 0.28
N GLY A 945 -34.03 -19.78 -0.52
CA GLY A 945 -34.29 -20.79 -1.55
C GLY A 945 -33.20 -20.86 -2.63
N ALA A 946 -32.83 -19.72 -3.22
CA ALA A 946 -31.73 -19.65 -4.18
C ALA A 946 -30.39 -20.12 -3.57
N MET A 947 -30.11 -19.75 -2.31
CA MET A 947 -28.93 -20.23 -1.58
C MET A 947 -28.98 -21.75 -1.32
N ARG A 948 -30.15 -22.31 -0.99
CA ARG A 948 -30.32 -23.76 -0.78
C ARG A 948 -30.04 -24.53 -2.09
N LEU A 949 -30.63 -24.09 -3.20
CA LEU A 949 -30.35 -24.65 -4.53
C LEU A 949 -28.87 -24.51 -4.94
N LEU A 950 -28.18 -23.45 -4.51
CA LEU A 950 -26.73 -23.34 -4.70
C LEU A 950 -25.97 -24.40 -3.89
N ALA A 951 -26.23 -24.46 -2.59
CA ALA A 951 -25.57 -25.36 -1.63
C ALA A 951 -25.83 -26.86 -1.89
N GLU A 952 -26.91 -27.21 -2.58
CA GLU A 952 -27.23 -28.58 -3.00
C GLU A 952 -26.33 -29.08 -4.15
N THR A 953 -25.71 -28.19 -4.94
CA THR A 953 -24.81 -28.58 -6.04
C THR A 953 -23.37 -28.89 -5.61
N PHE A 954 -23.07 -28.82 -4.31
CA PHE A 954 -21.77 -29.12 -3.72
C PHE A 954 -21.92 -30.18 -2.61
N SER A 955 -20.88 -31.00 -2.40
CA SER A 955 -20.83 -31.91 -1.24
C SER A 955 -20.63 -31.09 0.05
N PRO A 956 -21.00 -31.61 1.24
CA PRO A 956 -20.83 -30.88 2.51
C PRO A 956 -19.41 -30.38 2.76
N LEU A 957 -18.40 -31.21 2.44
CA LEU A 957 -16.99 -30.86 2.59
C LEU A 957 -16.55 -29.78 1.59
N GLU A 958 -16.87 -29.96 0.30
CA GLU A 958 -16.51 -28.99 -0.75
C GLU A 958 -17.23 -27.64 -0.55
N LEU A 959 -18.48 -27.67 -0.08
CA LEU A 959 -19.25 -26.48 0.28
C LEU A 959 -18.63 -25.76 1.48
N ASN A 960 -18.09 -26.48 2.46
CA ASN A 960 -17.40 -25.87 3.59
C ASN A 960 -16.08 -25.21 3.16
N GLU A 961 -15.29 -25.87 2.30
CA GLU A 961 -14.04 -25.32 1.75
C GLU A 961 -14.28 -24.10 0.86
N LYS A 962 -15.27 -24.16 -0.06
CA LYS A 962 -15.52 -23.11 -1.07
C LYS A 962 -16.56 -22.08 -0.64
N GLY A 963 -17.26 -22.28 0.47
CA GLY A 963 -18.41 -21.47 0.87
C GLY A 963 -18.14 -19.98 1.04
N PHE A 964 -16.94 -19.60 1.52
CA PHE A 964 -16.56 -18.18 1.59
C PHE A 964 -16.28 -17.58 0.20
N GLY A 965 -15.79 -18.37 -0.76
CA GLY A 965 -15.57 -17.96 -2.15
C GLY A 965 -16.90 -17.69 -2.86
N LEU A 966 -17.82 -18.64 -2.80
CA LEU A 966 -19.18 -18.48 -3.34
C LEU A 966 -19.88 -17.24 -2.75
N TYR A 967 -19.80 -17.06 -1.43
CA TYR A 967 -20.29 -15.84 -0.78
C TYR A 967 -19.58 -14.56 -1.26
N ALA A 968 -18.28 -14.62 -1.56
CA ALA A 968 -17.55 -13.46 -2.03
C ALA A 968 -18.01 -12.96 -3.41
N GLU A 969 -18.56 -13.87 -4.23
CA GLU A 969 -19.07 -13.64 -5.59
C GLU A 969 -20.52 -13.15 -5.59
N PHE A 970 -21.43 -13.72 -4.80
CA PHE A 970 -22.86 -13.32 -4.82
C PHE A 970 -23.24 -12.19 -3.84
N ARG A 971 -22.42 -11.86 -2.84
CA ARG A 971 -22.74 -10.82 -1.83
C ARG A 971 -22.94 -9.43 -2.47
N PRO A 972 -23.77 -8.55 -1.88
CA PRO A 972 -23.94 -7.18 -2.35
C PRO A 972 -22.62 -6.39 -2.31
N GLU A 973 -22.37 -5.61 -3.37
CA GLU A 973 -21.21 -4.72 -3.47
C GLU A 973 -21.45 -3.39 -2.75
N VAL A 974 -20.63 -3.07 -1.74
CA VAL A 974 -20.81 -1.86 -0.91
C VAL A 974 -19.50 -1.21 -0.47
N ASP A 975 -19.37 0.09 -0.78
CA ASP A 975 -18.24 0.94 -0.38
C ASP A 975 -18.41 1.49 1.03
N GLY A 976 -18.19 0.64 2.03
CA GLY A 976 -18.05 1.06 3.41
C GLY A 976 -18.87 0.23 4.40
N TRP A 977 -18.58 0.45 5.68
CA TRP A 977 -19.13 -0.33 6.77
C TRP A 977 -20.65 -0.13 6.94
N GLY A 978 -21.41 -1.22 6.85
CA GLY A 978 -22.85 -1.25 7.14
C GLY A 978 -23.78 -0.69 6.06
N LYS A 979 -23.28 -0.32 4.88
CA LYS A 979 -24.12 0.04 3.72
C LYS A 979 -24.94 -1.16 3.21
N ARG A 980 -26.00 -0.87 2.43
CA ARG A 980 -26.81 -1.85 1.69
C ARG A 980 -26.60 -1.65 0.18
N ALA A 981 -26.71 -2.71 -0.61
CA ALA A 981 -26.83 -2.68 -2.07
C ALA A 981 -27.69 -3.86 -2.56
N GLU A 982 -28.02 -3.89 -3.84
CA GLU A 982 -28.78 -4.98 -4.45
C GLU A 982 -27.98 -6.31 -4.45
N MET A 983 -28.68 -7.42 -4.25
CA MET A 983 -28.22 -8.78 -4.48
C MET A 983 -29.31 -9.55 -5.25
N ARG A 984 -28.98 -10.21 -6.36
CA ARG A 984 -29.95 -10.88 -7.25
C ARG A 984 -29.91 -12.40 -7.07
N CYS A 985 -31.09 -13.04 -7.08
CA CYS A 985 -31.19 -14.50 -7.03
C CYS A 985 -30.61 -15.16 -8.30
N SER A 986 -30.67 -14.50 -9.45
CA SER A 986 -30.03 -14.98 -10.68
C SER A 986 -28.52 -15.19 -10.53
N THR A 987 -27.82 -14.26 -9.86
CA THR A 987 -26.38 -14.38 -9.54
C THR A 987 -26.09 -15.55 -8.59
N ILE A 988 -26.96 -15.81 -7.60
CA ILE A 988 -26.80 -16.96 -6.69
C ILE A 988 -27.01 -18.28 -7.47
N LEU A 989 -28.00 -18.33 -8.37
CA LEU A 989 -28.33 -19.51 -9.16
C LEU A 989 -27.33 -19.81 -10.28
N SER A 990 -26.57 -18.82 -10.77
CA SER A 990 -25.54 -19.01 -11.81
C SER A 990 -24.23 -19.63 -11.30
N LEU A 991 -23.97 -19.59 -9.99
CA LEU A 991 -22.79 -20.22 -9.36
C LEU A 991 -22.95 -21.74 -9.12
N ARG A 992 -24.05 -22.33 -9.59
CA ARG A 992 -24.35 -23.76 -9.47
C ARG A 992 -23.54 -24.57 -10.47
N LYS A 993 -23.11 -25.76 -10.05
CA LYS A 993 -22.58 -26.75 -11.00
C LYS A 993 -23.69 -27.18 -11.96
N VAL A 994 -23.42 -27.08 -13.27
CA VAL A 994 -24.35 -27.52 -14.31
C VAL A 994 -24.60 -29.02 -14.16
N ARG A 995 -25.87 -29.41 -13.94
CA ARG A 995 -26.26 -30.82 -13.98
C ARG A 995 -26.25 -31.31 -15.42
N SER A 996 -25.33 -32.21 -15.77
CA SER A 996 -25.46 -33.05 -16.95
C SER A 996 -26.74 -33.89 -16.82
N ALA A 997 -27.70 -33.69 -17.73
CA ALA A 997 -28.97 -34.38 -17.67
C ALA A 997 -28.83 -35.83 -18.18
N GLY A 998 -29.09 -36.82 -17.32
CA GLY A 998 -29.21 -38.22 -17.75
C GLY A 998 -28.78 -39.28 -16.72
N ALA A 999 -29.58 -39.50 -15.67
CA ALA A 999 -29.71 -40.79 -14.98
C ALA A 999 -30.82 -40.76 -13.91
N GLU A 1000 -32.01 -41.24 -14.23
CA GLU A 1000 -32.92 -41.77 -13.21
C GLU A 1000 -32.70 -43.29 -13.08
N LYS A 1001 -32.52 -43.78 -11.85
CA LYS A 1001 -33.12 -45.06 -11.40
C LYS A 1001 -33.01 -45.28 -9.89
N THR A 1002 -34.18 -45.22 -9.25
CA THR A 1002 -34.64 -46.07 -8.12
C THR A 1002 -33.59 -46.88 -7.33
N GLY A 1003 -33.45 -46.57 -6.04
CA GLY A 1003 -32.82 -47.44 -5.05
C GLY A 1003 -33.20 -47.02 -3.62
N SER A 1004 -34.02 -47.83 -2.94
CA SER A 1004 -34.51 -47.56 -1.57
C SER A 1004 -33.72 -48.37 -0.53
N GLY A 1005 -33.27 -47.73 0.55
CA GLY A 1005 -32.63 -48.43 1.68
C GLY A 1005 -32.29 -47.52 2.86
N ASP A 1006 -32.69 -47.97 4.05
CA ASP A 1006 -32.55 -47.39 5.39
C ASP A 1006 -31.47 -46.31 5.63
N GLY A 1007 -31.91 -45.18 6.18
CA GLY A 1007 -31.01 -44.22 6.83
C GLY A 1007 -30.63 -44.68 8.24
N LYS A 1008 -29.36 -45.07 8.45
CA LYS A 1008 -28.74 -45.10 9.77
C LYS A 1008 -28.07 -43.74 10.05
N HIS A 1009 -28.21 -43.25 11.27
CA HIS A 1009 -27.35 -42.19 11.78
C HIS A 1009 -25.91 -42.73 11.95
N GLU A 1010 -24.92 -42.00 11.47
CA GLU A 1010 -23.53 -42.10 11.94
C GLU A 1010 -23.20 -40.78 12.67
N ASP A 1011 -22.73 -40.90 13.91
CA ASP A 1011 -22.45 -39.74 14.76
C ASP A 1011 -21.13 -39.06 14.37
N VAL A 1012 -21.18 -37.73 14.20
CA VAL A 1012 -19.99 -36.91 13.92
C VAL A 1012 -19.09 -36.89 15.15
N THR A 1013 -17.89 -37.43 15.02
CA THR A 1013 -16.98 -37.69 16.15
C THR A 1013 -16.36 -36.41 16.70
N ILE A 1014 -16.58 -36.13 17.99
CA ILE A 1014 -15.98 -34.99 18.68
C ILE A 1014 -14.58 -35.36 19.17
N ALA A 1015 -13.55 -34.70 18.64
CA ALA A 1015 -12.16 -34.96 19.00
C ALA A 1015 -11.75 -34.23 20.30
N THR A 1016 -11.85 -34.92 21.44
CA THR A 1016 -11.14 -34.58 22.68
C THR A 1016 -9.78 -35.28 22.71
N ALA A 1017 -8.74 -34.62 23.24
CA ALA A 1017 -7.38 -35.16 23.28
C ALA A 1017 -6.90 -35.36 24.73
N GLU A 1018 -6.47 -36.58 25.04
CA GLU A 1018 -5.62 -36.90 26.20
C GLU A 1018 -4.46 -37.81 25.73
N GLU A 1019 -3.40 -37.90 26.52
CA GLU A 1019 -2.07 -38.34 26.09
C GLU A 1019 -1.82 -39.85 26.28
N ASN A 1020 -0.96 -40.44 25.44
CA ASN A 1020 0.12 -41.33 25.89
C ASN A 1020 1.19 -41.55 24.79
N ASN A 1021 2.41 -41.91 25.22
CA ASN A 1021 3.57 -42.11 24.34
C ASN A 1021 3.61 -43.50 23.68
N ASN A 1022 4.12 -43.59 22.45
CA ASN A 1022 5.40 -44.27 22.11
C ASN A 1022 5.59 -44.42 20.58
N GLY A 1023 6.84 -44.47 20.13
CA GLY A 1023 7.24 -44.93 18.79
C GLY A 1023 7.32 -43.84 17.71
N ASP A 1024 8.55 -43.46 17.35
CA ASP A 1024 9.24 -43.85 16.10
C ASP A 1024 8.34 -44.33 14.92
N ASP A 1025 8.57 -43.96 13.66
CA ASP A 1025 9.78 -43.37 13.06
C ASP A 1025 9.51 -42.61 11.74
N GLU A 1026 10.58 -42.05 11.16
CA GLU A 1026 10.81 -41.61 9.78
C GLU A 1026 9.85 -40.61 9.08
N ASN A 1027 10.47 -39.61 8.45
CA ASN A 1027 9.85 -38.63 7.57
C ASN A 1027 10.66 -38.59 6.27
N PRO A 1028 10.00 -38.60 5.09
CA PRO A 1028 10.49 -37.68 4.09
C PRO A 1028 9.40 -36.89 3.34
N THR A 1029 9.65 -35.60 3.24
CA THR A 1029 9.08 -34.68 2.24
C THR A 1029 10.23 -34.18 1.34
N PRO A 1030 9.99 -33.39 0.29
CA PRO A 1030 9.13 -33.69 -0.86
C PRO A 1030 9.86 -33.42 -2.20
N LYS A 1031 9.29 -33.82 -3.35
CA LYS A 1031 9.60 -33.20 -4.65
C LYS A 1031 8.33 -32.83 -5.42
N LYS A 1032 8.41 -31.71 -6.12
CA LYS A 1032 7.34 -31.10 -6.95
C LYS A 1032 7.13 -31.93 -8.25
N ALA A 1033 6.16 -31.69 -9.16
CA ALA A 1033 5.55 -30.41 -9.58
C ALA A 1033 4.38 -30.56 -10.64
N LYS A 1034 4.06 -29.72 -11.68
CA LYS A 1034 4.59 -28.51 -12.42
C LYS A 1034 3.50 -28.05 -13.50
N ASN A 1035 3.77 -27.14 -14.50
CA ASN A 1035 2.84 -26.51 -15.51
C ASN A 1035 3.38 -26.37 -16.98
N MET A 1036 2.59 -26.59 -18.06
CA MET A 1036 3.00 -26.55 -19.52
C MET A 1036 3.50 -25.19 -20.10
N THR A 1037 4.02 -25.16 -21.35
CA THR A 1037 4.77 -24.02 -21.97
C THR A 1037 3.99 -23.15 -22.99
N VAL A 1038 4.68 -22.15 -23.56
CA VAL A 1038 4.13 -21.02 -24.34
C VAL A 1038 3.84 -21.37 -25.80
N GLU A 1039 4.54 -22.35 -26.37
CA GLU A 1039 4.39 -22.76 -27.78
C GLU A 1039 2.97 -23.28 -28.09
N GLU A 1040 2.26 -23.82 -27.10
CA GLU A 1040 0.85 -24.23 -27.22
C GLU A 1040 -0.13 -23.05 -27.14
N TYR A 1041 0.32 -21.88 -26.66
CA TYR A 1041 -0.50 -20.67 -26.52
C TYR A 1041 -0.41 -19.78 -27.76
N GLU A 1042 0.78 -19.64 -28.34
CA GLU A 1042 1.01 -18.87 -29.56
C GLU A 1042 0.34 -19.54 -30.78
N ALA A 1043 0.33 -20.87 -30.84
CA ALA A 1043 -0.36 -21.66 -31.87
C ALA A 1043 -1.90 -21.51 -31.90
N LEU A 1044 -2.50 -20.83 -30.90
CA LEU A 1044 -3.94 -20.54 -30.83
C LEU A 1044 -4.29 -19.08 -31.17
N LEU A 1045 -3.30 -18.24 -31.51
CA LEU A 1045 -3.49 -16.82 -31.82
C LEU A 1045 -3.30 -16.49 -33.30
N ASP A 1046 -2.50 -17.27 -34.04
CA ASP A 1046 -2.27 -17.10 -35.50
C ASP A 1046 -3.39 -17.69 -36.39
N ALA A 1047 -4.54 -18.02 -35.80
CA ALA A 1047 -5.74 -18.44 -36.54
C ALA A 1047 -6.66 -17.24 -36.81
N GLU A 1048 -6.26 -16.41 -37.79
CA GLU A 1048 -7.08 -15.33 -38.36
C GLU A 1048 -8.49 -15.86 -38.72
N ASP A 1049 -9.54 -15.32 -38.12
CA ASP A 1049 -10.23 -14.07 -38.50
C ASP A 1049 -11.07 -14.24 -39.78
N ASP A 1050 -12.32 -14.63 -39.59
CA ASP A 1050 -13.37 -14.54 -40.60
C ASP A 1050 -14.71 -14.33 -39.90
N GLY A 1051 -15.44 -13.27 -40.26
CA GLY A 1051 -16.82 -13.03 -39.78
C GLY A 1051 -17.84 -13.89 -40.56
N LEU A 1052 -19.16 -13.68 -40.48
CA LEU A 1052 -19.90 -12.46 -40.16
C LEU A 1052 -21.39 -12.80 -39.86
N ILE A 1053 -22.09 -11.83 -39.24
CA ILE A 1053 -23.53 -11.51 -39.44
C ILE A 1053 -24.65 -12.38 -38.78
N TYR A 1054 -25.27 -11.73 -37.77
CA TYR A 1054 -26.72 -11.68 -37.43
C TYR A 1054 -27.57 -12.93 -37.18
N ASN A 1055 -27.99 -13.11 -35.92
CA ASN A 1055 -29.33 -12.83 -35.35
C ASN A 1055 -29.37 -13.43 -33.92
N GLY A 1056 -29.94 -12.84 -32.86
CA GLY A 1056 -30.62 -11.56 -32.64
C GLY A 1056 -31.30 -11.59 -31.24
N GLU A 1057 -31.63 -10.42 -30.68
CA GLU A 1057 -32.35 -10.21 -29.39
C GLU A 1057 -31.59 -10.46 -28.05
N PHE A 1058 -31.67 -9.43 -27.18
CA PHE A 1058 -31.34 -9.31 -25.74
C PHE A 1058 -29.89 -9.50 -25.24
#